data_AF-A0A9E0JM78-F1
#
_entry.id   AF-A0A9E0JM78-F1
#
_cell.length_a   1.000
_cell.length_b   1.000
_cell.length_c   1.000
_cell.angle_alpha   90.00
_cell.angle_beta   90.00
_cell.angle_gamma   90.00
#
_symmetry.space_group_name_H-M   'P 1'
#
loop_
_entity.id
_entity.type
_entity.pdbx_description
1 polymer ?
#
loop_
_entity_poly.entity_id
_entity_poly.type
_entity_poly.pdbx_seq_one_letter_code
_entity_poly.pdbx_strand_id
1 'polypeptide(L)'
;MDRFVLHSKYKPTGDQPEAIEKLTEGINAGYKEQTLLGVTGSGKTFTMANIIANINRPTLVLAHNKTLAAQLCSEFREFFPENAVEYFVSYYDYYQPEAYIPTTDTYIEKDSAINDEIDKLRHSATSSLSERRDVIIVASVSCIYSLGDPIDYRNMVISLRQGMTKSRDELLAKLVDIQYERNDINFIRNKFRVHGDVVDIFPVYSNDTAIRVEFFGDEIDRICEINALTGQVKNTVSHVAIYPASHYVVAPEKLERAIDEILKEMEERVEEFTKQGKLLEAQRIKQRTEYDMEMLKETGFCKGIENYSRIMSGRAPGSAPFTLLDYFPKDFVLFVDESHVTLPQVRAMYGGDRSRKDALIDFGFRLPSAYDNRPLTFDEFYSRVGQKIFVSATPGDFEREKSSQIVEQVIRPTGLLDPEIIVKPTDGQIEDLISEINIRIERKERVLVTTLTKKMAESLTEFLDTHGIKVRYMHYDVDTIERMEIIRDLRLGEFDVLVGINLLREGLDIPEVSLVAILDADKEGFLRSETSLIQTIGRAARNADGQVIMYADSVTPSMEKAISETYRRREIQTAYNKEHHITPKTIKKDVRDIIEISTHADDKPKKRLSAREREALIVKLTAEMKAAAKILEFEHAAMLRDKIQKLREGK
;
A
#
# COMPACT_ATOMS: atom_id res chain seq x y z
N MET A 1 1.17 -13.30 -23.57
CA MET A 1 0.15 -12.45 -24.21
C MET A 1 0.69 -11.04 -24.14
N ASP A 2 0.62 -10.25 -25.21
CA ASP A 2 1.27 -8.91 -25.25
C ASP A 2 0.26 -7.76 -25.19
N ARG A 3 -1.02 -8.05 -24.92
CA ARG A 3 -2.11 -7.07 -24.98
C ARG A 3 -2.96 -7.08 -23.72
N PHE A 4 -3.27 -5.89 -23.20
CA PHE A 4 -4.27 -5.70 -22.16
C PHE A 4 -5.69 -6.00 -22.67
N VAL A 5 -6.41 -6.85 -21.94
CA VAL A 5 -7.80 -7.24 -22.23
C VAL A 5 -8.69 -6.71 -21.11
N LEU A 6 -9.34 -5.57 -21.36
CA LEU A 6 -10.25 -4.95 -20.40
C LEU A 6 -11.58 -5.69 -20.36
N HIS A 7 -11.87 -6.32 -19.22
CA HIS A 7 -13.16 -6.91 -18.89
C HIS A 7 -13.96 -5.96 -18.01
N SER A 8 -15.17 -5.60 -18.42
CA SER A 8 -16.05 -4.77 -17.61
C SER A 8 -17.50 -4.99 -17.99
N LYS A 9 -18.39 -4.95 -16.99
CA LYS A 9 -19.84 -4.87 -17.19
C LYS A 9 -20.30 -3.46 -17.54
N TYR A 10 -19.42 -2.47 -17.37
CA TYR A 10 -19.68 -1.06 -17.57
C TYR A 10 -19.16 -0.62 -18.94
N LYS A 11 -19.84 0.36 -19.54
CA LYS A 11 -19.34 1.13 -20.68
C LYS A 11 -18.95 2.52 -20.19
N PRO A 12 -17.97 3.20 -20.80
CA PRO A 12 -17.70 4.61 -20.50
C PRO A 12 -18.97 5.45 -20.67
N THR A 13 -19.26 6.30 -19.69
CA THR A 13 -20.46 7.18 -19.66
C THR A 13 -20.11 8.57 -19.15
N GLY A 14 -21.02 9.54 -19.28
CA GLY A 14 -20.73 10.91 -18.87
C GLY A 14 -19.61 11.51 -19.71
N ASP A 15 -18.66 12.12 -19.02
CA ASP A 15 -17.42 12.69 -19.59
C ASP A 15 -16.26 11.70 -19.61
N GLN A 16 -16.44 10.44 -19.16
CA GLN A 16 -15.42 9.41 -19.26
C GLN A 16 -14.93 9.17 -20.70
N PRO A 17 -15.78 9.09 -21.74
CA PRO A 17 -15.31 8.85 -23.11
C PRO A 17 -14.34 9.94 -23.59
N GLU A 18 -14.71 11.22 -23.40
CA GLU A 18 -13.87 12.36 -23.78
C GLU A 18 -12.58 12.39 -22.94
N ALA A 19 -12.66 12.06 -21.65
CA ALA A 19 -11.50 12.01 -20.79
C ALA A 19 -10.50 10.91 -21.21
N ILE A 20 -11.02 9.72 -21.52
CA ILE A 20 -10.24 8.58 -22.03
C ILE A 20 -9.58 8.96 -23.35
N GLU A 21 -10.33 9.54 -24.29
CA GLU A 21 -9.86 9.95 -25.61
C GLU A 21 -8.72 10.96 -25.49
N LYS A 22 -8.94 12.11 -24.84
CA LYS A 22 -7.94 13.19 -24.71
C LYS A 22 -6.65 12.74 -24.04
N LEU A 23 -6.75 11.95 -22.96
CA LEU A 23 -5.56 11.49 -22.24
C LEU A 23 -4.80 10.43 -23.03
N THR A 24 -5.51 9.53 -23.74
CA THR A 24 -4.90 8.54 -24.63
C THR A 24 -4.18 9.23 -25.80
N GLU A 25 -4.86 10.17 -26.46
CA GLU A 25 -4.29 10.95 -27.56
C GLU A 25 -3.09 11.78 -27.09
N GLY A 26 -3.15 12.39 -25.91
CA GLY A 26 -2.02 13.11 -25.33
C GLY A 26 -0.81 12.21 -25.10
N ILE A 27 -1.01 10.96 -24.64
CA ILE A 27 0.09 9.99 -24.55
C ILE A 27 0.67 9.70 -25.94
N ASN A 28 -0.17 9.43 -26.93
CA ASN A 28 0.26 9.10 -28.29
C ASN A 28 0.93 10.30 -29.00
N ALA A 29 0.54 11.53 -28.67
CA ALA A 29 1.15 12.77 -29.12
C ALA A 29 2.49 13.09 -28.42
N GLY A 30 2.87 12.30 -27.40
CA GLY A 30 4.13 12.45 -26.68
C GLY A 30 4.09 13.44 -25.51
N TYR A 31 2.90 13.80 -25.00
CA TYR A 31 2.80 14.61 -23.78
C TYR A 31 3.42 13.85 -22.62
N LYS A 32 4.38 14.49 -21.95
CA LYS A 32 5.09 13.91 -20.81
C LYS A 32 4.24 13.93 -19.55
N GLU A 33 3.46 14.98 -19.35
CA GLU A 33 2.63 15.16 -18.17
C GLU A 33 1.21 15.58 -18.55
N GLN A 34 0.24 14.93 -17.93
CA GLN A 34 -1.17 15.24 -18.08
C GLN A 34 -1.87 15.08 -16.72
N THR A 35 -2.99 15.78 -16.53
CA THR A 35 -3.80 15.62 -15.32
C THR A 35 -5.22 15.20 -15.67
N LEU A 36 -5.70 14.14 -15.02
CA LEU A 36 -7.12 13.81 -14.91
C LEU A 36 -7.68 14.49 -13.66
N LEU A 37 -8.40 15.60 -13.87
CA LEU A 37 -9.14 16.30 -12.82
C LEU A 37 -10.49 15.61 -12.62
N GLY A 38 -10.46 14.50 -11.89
CA GLY A 38 -11.61 13.62 -11.69
C GLY A 38 -12.23 13.74 -10.30
N VAL A 39 -13.53 14.05 -10.22
CA VAL A 39 -14.23 14.15 -8.93
C VAL A 39 -14.35 12.79 -8.24
N THR A 40 -14.66 12.79 -6.94
CA THR A 40 -14.94 11.55 -6.21
C THR A 40 -16.17 10.87 -6.79
N GLY A 41 -16.02 9.60 -7.14
CA GLY A 41 -17.11 8.78 -7.66
C GLY A 41 -17.42 8.92 -9.15
N SER A 42 -16.62 9.65 -9.92
CA SER A 42 -16.76 9.68 -11.38
C SER A 42 -16.19 8.45 -12.08
N GLY A 43 -15.61 7.49 -11.35
CA GLY A 43 -15.06 6.25 -11.93
C GLY A 43 -13.62 6.40 -12.48
N LYS A 44 -12.77 7.16 -11.79
CA LYS A 44 -11.37 7.40 -12.18
C LYS A 44 -10.58 6.13 -12.49
N THR A 45 -10.67 5.09 -11.67
CA THR A 45 -9.98 3.81 -11.92
C THR A 45 -10.41 3.17 -13.24
N PHE A 46 -11.70 3.23 -13.58
CA PHE A 46 -12.20 2.69 -14.84
C PHE A 46 -11.70 3.52 -16.04
N THR A 47 -11.62 4.85 -15.91
CA THR A 47 -10.96 5.71 -16.91
C THR A 47 -9.49 5.32 -17.10
N MET A 48 -8.75 5.14 -16.01
CA MET A 48 -7.36 4.66 -16.05
C MET A 48 -7.24 3.31 -16.77
N ALA A 49 -8.11 2.35 -16.45
CA ALA A 49 -8.12 1.04 -17.10
C ALA A 49 -8.35 1.14 -18.62
N ASN A 50 -9.29 1.98 -19.07
CA ASN A 50 -9.50 2.19 -20.51
C ASN A 50 -8.26 2.81 -21.18
N ILE A 51 -7.62 3.80 -20.55
CA ILE A 51 -6.39 4.40 -21.07
C ILE A 51 -5.28 3.34 -21.18
N ILE A 52 -5.07 2.53 -20.14
CA ILE A 52 -4.07 1.45 -20.13
C ILE A 52 -4.32 0.45 -21.27
N ALA A 53 -5.58 0.04 -21.46
CA ALA A 53 -5.96 -0.86 -22.55
C ALA A 53 -5.73 -0.25 -23.94
N ASN A 54 -5.95 1.06 -24.10
CA ASN A 54 -5.75 1.76 -25.36
C ASN A 54 -4.27 1.94 -25.71
N ILE A 55 -3.44 2.33 -24.76
CA ILE A 55 -2.00 2.59 -25.00
C ILE A 55 -1.17 1.31 -25.04
N ASN A 56 -1.67 0.24 -24.42
CA ASN A 56 -1.05 -1.08 -24.36
C ASN A 56 0.42 -1.11 -23.89
N ARG A 57 0.71 -0.42 -22.78
CA ARG A 57 2.06 -0.26 -22.24
C ARG A 57 2.14 -0.67 -20.76
N PRO A 58 3.27 -1.23 -20.30
CA PRO A 58 3.47 -1.53 -18.89
C PRO A 58 3.15 -0.29 -18.05
N THR A 59 2.43 -0.47 -16.96
CA THR A 59 1.90 0.66 -16.19
C THR A 59 2.27 0.51 -14.71
N LEU A 60 2.75 1.60 -14.13
CA LEU A 60 2.90 1.74 -12.68
C LEU A 60 1.78 2.64 -12.17
N VAL A 61 1.00 2.18 -11.20
CA VAL A 61 0.00 2.97 -10.49
C VAL A 61 0.53 3.23 -9.07
N LEU A 62 0.83 4.48 -8.76
CA LEU A 62 1.37 4.89 -7.48
C LEU A 62 0.26 5.43 -6.58
N ALA A 63 0.13 4.87 -5.38
CA ALA A 63 -0.81 5.30 -4.35
C ALA A 63 -0.07 5.65 -3.04
N HIS A 64 -0.60 6.62 -2.29
CA HIS A 64 0.06 7.12 -1.06
C HIS A 64 -0.11 6.22 0.17
N ASN A 65 -1.02 5.23 0.14
CA ASN A 65 -1.25 4.33 1.28
C ASN A 65 -1.57 2.89 0.84
N LYS A 66 -1.32 1.92 1.73
CA LYS A 66 -1.47 0.47 1.45
C LYS A 66 -2.93 0.06 1.17
N THR A 67 -3.90 0.66 1.86
CA THR A 67 -5.34 0.36 1.71
C THR A 67 -5.84 0.72 0.32
N LEU A 68 -5.55 1.94 -0.14
CA LEU A 68 -5.89 2.41 -1.49
C LEU A 68 -5.15 1.62 -2.56
N ALA A 69 -3.87 1.32 -2.35
CA ALA A 69 -3.12 0.45 -3.25
C ALA A 69 -3.78 -0.94 -3.38
N ALA A 70 -4.24 -1.53 -2.27
CA ALA A 70 -4.92 -2.82 -2.30
C ALA A 70 -6.28 -2.76 -3.01
N GLN A 71 -7.05 -1.69 -2.78
CA GLN A 71 -8.31 -1.44 -3.48
C GLN A 71 -8.11 -1.31 -4.99
N LEU A 72 -7.17 -0.47 -5.43
CA LEU A 72 -6.83 -0.31 -6.83
C LEU A 72 -6.35 -1.63 -7.45
N CYS A 73 -5.49 -2.38 -6.76
CA CYS A 73 -5.02 -3.68 -7.24
C CYS A 73 -6.18 -4.67 -7.43
N SER A 74 -7.11 -4.72 -6.47
CA SER A 74 -8.33 -5.53 -6.58
C SER A 74 -9.19 -5.12 -7.78
N GLU A 75 -9.44 -3.82 -7.96
CA GLU A 75 -10.21 -3.29 -9.09
C GLU A 75 -9.52 -3.61 -10.43
N PHE A 76 -8.20 -3.42 -10.53
CA PHE A 76 -7.46 -3.75 -11.74
C PHE A 76 -7.44 -5.25 -12.04
N ARG A 77 -7.41 -6.13 -11.03
CA ARG A 77 -7.53 -7.59 -11.23
C ARG A 77 -8.90 -7.97 -11.79
N GLU A 78 -9.97 -7.31 -11.34
CA GLU A 78 -11.31 -7.51 -11.91
C GLU A 78 -11.39 -7.00 -13.35
N PHE A 79 -10.72 -5.88 -13.65
CA PHE A 79 -10.66 -5.31 -15.00
C PHE A 79 -9.76 -6.08 -15.97
N PHE A 80 -8.69 -6.70 -15.49
CA PHE A 80 -7.68 -7.38 -16.32
C PHE A 80 -7.35 -8.79 -15.80
N PRO A 81 -8.34 -9.70 -15.73
CA PRO A 81 -8.15 -11.04 -15.18
C PRO A 81 -7.17 -11.93 -15.98
N GLU A 82 -6.87 -11.57 -17.23
CA GLU A 82 -5.95 -12.29 -18.12
C GLU A 82 -4.53 -11.70 -18.15
N ASN A 83 -4.35 -10.49 -17.59
CA ASN A 83 -3.09 -9.77 -17.58
C ASN A 83 -2.41 -9.83 -16.21
N ALA A 84 -1.13 -9.47 -16.13
CA ALA A 84 -0.41 -9.47 -14.86
C ALA A 84 -0.72 -8.19 -14.08
N VAL A 85 -1.57 -8.31 -13.06
CA VAL A 85 -1.88 -7.22 -12.13
C VAL A 85 -1.25 -7.52 -10.78
N GLU A 86 -0.15 -6.81 -10.54
CA GLU A 86 0.80 -7.07 -9.47
C GLU A 86 0.71 -6.00 -8.38
N TYR A 87 1.16 -6.37 -7.17
CA TYR A 87 1.08 -5.53 -5.99
C TYR A 87 2.47 -5.34 -5.38
N PHE A 88 2.90 -4.08 -5.22
CA PHE A 88 4.25 -3.76 -4.75
C PHE A 88 4.23 -2.71 -3.64
N VAL A 89 4.17 -3.19 -2.39
CA VAL A 89 4.25 -2.35 -1.20
C VAL A 89 5.35 -2.85 -0.26
N SER A 90 5.58 -2.13 0.84
CA SER A 90 6.46 -2.63 1.90
C SER A 90 5.92 -3.96 2.43
N TYR A 91 6.76 -4.99 2.35
CA TYR A 91 6.54 -6.32 2.92
C TYR A 91 6.64 -6.38 4.44
N TYR A 92 6.88 -5.26 5.13
CA TYR A 92 6.89 -5.25 6.58
C TYR A 92 5.47 -5.03 7.10
N ASP A 93 4.99 -5.93 7.96
CA ASP A 93 3.79 -5.73 8.78
C ASP A 93 4.09 -4.73 9.89
N TYR A 94 5.23 -4.92 10.55
CA TYR A 94 5.83 -3.99 11.50
C TYR A 94 7.25 -3.66 11.06
N TYR A 95 7.62 -2.38 11.13
CA TYR A 95 8.96 -1.92 10.81
C TYR A 95 9.40 -0.81 11.75
N GLN A 96 10.41 -1.12 12.55
CA GLN A 96 11.15 -0.15 13.33
C GLN A 96 12.51 0.08 12.67
N PRO A 97 12.75 1.28 12.12
CA PRO A 97 14.02 1.57 11.50
C PRO A 97 15.13 1.62 12.55
N GLU A 98 16.32 1.21 12.13
CA GLU A 98 17.55 1.51 12.88
C GLU A 98 17.68 3.03 13.08
N ALA A 99 17.93 3.47 14.31
CA ALA A 99 18.11 4.88 14.65
C ALA A 99 19.00 5.06 15.89
N TYR A 100 19.59 6.23 16.02
CA TYR A 100 20.32 6.63 17.22
C TYR A 100 19.82 7.99 17.68
N ILE A 101 19.49 8.11 18.97
CA ILE A 101 19.01 9.35 19.60
C ILE A 101 20.13 9.89 20.50
N PRO A 102 20.89 10.91 20.04
CA PRO A 102 22.05 11.41 20.79
C PRO A 102 21.70 11.99 22.16
N THR A 103 20.52 12.59 22.30
CA THR A 103 20.09 13.26 23.55
C THR A 103 19.87 12.28 24.70
N THR A 104 19.54 11.03 24.41
CA THR A 104 19.30 9.97 25.41
C THR A 104 20.32 8.83 25.31
N ASP A 105 21.35 8.99 24.47
CA ASP A 105 22.33 7.95 24.13
C ASP A 105 21.67 6.57 23.84
N THR A 106 20.55 6.60 23.12
CA THR A 106 19.75 5.40 22.89
C THR A 106 19.93 4.91 21.46
N TYR A 107 20.49 3.72 21.32
CA TYR A 107 20.51 2.99 20.06
C TYR A 107 19.24 2.16 19.93
N ILE A 108 18.55 2.34 18.81
CA ILE A 108 17.34 1.61 18.45
C ILE A 108 17.72 0.61 17.37
N GLU A 109 17.66 -0.67 17.72
CA GLU A 109 17.89 -1.75 16.76
C GLU A 109 16.80 -1.79 15.70
N LYS A 110 17.18 -2.23 14.49
CA LYS A 110 16.23 -2.62 13.46
C LYS A 110 15.46 -3.84 13.94
N ASP A 111 14.15 -3.66 14.08
CA ASP A 111 13.19 -4.73 14.35
C ASP A 111 12.09 -4.70 13.28
N SER A 112 11.72 -5.86 12.78
CA SER A 112 10.79 -5.95 11.66
C SER A 112 10.16 -7.32 11.55
N ALA A 113 8.86 -7.35 11.24
CA ALA A 113 8.14 -8.55 10.87
C ALA A 113 7.85 -8.52 9.38
N ILE A 114 8.37 -9.51 8.64
CA ILE A 114 8.12 -9.65 7.21
C ILE A 114 6.81 -10.42 7.00
N ASN A 115 6.00 -9.90 6.10
CA ASN A 115 4.81 -10.54 5.58
C ASN A 115 5.16 -11.34 4.33
N ASP A 116 5.19 -12.67 4.48
CA ASP A 116 5.55 -13.57 3.39
C ASP A 116 4.63 -13.46 2.17
N GLU A 117 3.35 -13.09 2.34
CA GLU A 117 2.46 -12.89 1.20
C GLU A 117 2.82 -11.67 0.38
N ILE A 118 3.13 -10.54 1.04
CA ILE A 118 3.54 -9.32 0.37
C ILE A 118 4.91 -9.51 -0.29
N ASP A 119 5.86 -10.19 0.37
CA ASP A 119 7.16 -10.48 -0.22
C ASP A 119 7.04 -11.27 -1.54
N LYS A 120 6.21 -12.32 -1.55
CA LYS A 120 5.86 -13.05 -2.77
C LYS A 120 5.26 -12.14 -3.85
N LEU A 121 4.33 -11.26 -3.49
CA LEU A 121 3.73 -10.33 -4.45
C LEU A 121 4.77 -9.36 -5.03
N ARG A 122 5.77 -8.94 -4.25
CA ARG A 122 6.89 -8.13 -4.75
C ARG A 122 7.75 -8.90 -5.74
N HIS A 123 8.06 -10.15 -5.43
CA HIS A 123 8.80 -11.03 -6.34
C HIS A 123 8.02 -11.27 -7.64
N SER A 124 6.72 -11.56 -7.55
CA SER A 124 5.80 -11.70 -8.69
C SER A 124 5.79 -10.44 -9.58
N ALA A 125 5.81 -9.26 -8.96
CA ALA A 125 5.86 -7.99 -9.68
C ALA A 125 7.16 -7.84 -10.50
N THR A 126 8.32 -8.12 -9.89
CA THR A 126 9.62 -7.99 -10.56
C THR A 126 9.86 -9.07 -11.62
N SER A 127 9.40 -10.31 -11.40
CA SER A 127 9.49 -11.38 -12.40
C SER A 127 8.58 -11.11 -13.59
N SER A 128 7.34 -10.66 -13.35
CA SER A 128 6.38 -10.33 -14.41
C SER A 128 6.92 -9.29 -15.39
N LEU A 129 7.62 -8.25 -14.92
CA LEU A 129 8.27 -7.26 -15.78
C LEU A 129 9.37 -7.82 -16.69
N SER A 130 9.91 -9.00 -16.35
CA SER A 130 10.93 -9.68 -17.15
C SER A 130 10.33 -10.69 -18.14
N GLU A 131 9.12 -11.20 -17.87
CA GLU A 131 8.47 -12.24 -18.68
C GLU A 131 7.48 -11.70 -19.71
N ARG A 132 6.79 -10.60 -19.39
CA ARG A 132 5.66 -10.10 -20.19
C ARG A 132 5.54 -8.57 -20.15
N ARG A 133 4.80 -8.02 -21.12
CA ARG A 133 4.66 -6.56 -21.29
C ARG A 133 3.33 -6.02 -20.74
N ASP A 134 2.30 -6.84 -20.71
CA ASP A 134 0.97 -6.52 -20.20
C ASP A 134 0.92 -6.62 -18.66
N VAL A 135 1.76 -5.80 -18.02
CA VAL A 135 1.93 -5.71 -16.56
C VAL A 135 1.41 -4.38 -16.04
N ILE A 136 0.51 -4.44 -15.05
CA ILE A 136 0.13 -3.29 -14.21
C ILE A 136 0.65 -3.58 -12.81
N ILE A 137 1.52 -2.71 -12.29
CA ILE A 137 1.94 -2.79 -10.89
C ILE A 137 1.26 -1.66 -10.12
N VAL A 138 0.49 -2.03 -9.10
CA VAL A 138 -0.01 -1.06 -8.11
C VAL A 138 0.95 -1.02 -6.94
N ALA A 139 1.53 0.16 -6.68
CA ALA A 139 2.60 0.32 -5.73
C ALA A 139 2.37 1.45 -4.72
N SER A 140 2.99 1.32 -3.55
CA SER A 140 3.22 2.46 -2.66
C SER A 140 4.55 3.14 -3.00
N VAL A 141 4.95 4.15 -2.21
CA VAL A 141 6.31 4.72 -2.25
C VAL A 141 7.43 3.69 -2.09
N SER A 142 7.13 2.42 -1.75
CA SER A 142 8.13 1.36 -1.83
C SER A 142 8.76 1.22 -3.22
N CYS A 143 8.11 1.65 -4.31
CA CYS A 143 8.67 1.59 -5.66
C CYS A 143 9.89 2.49 -5.88
N ILE A 144 10.12 3.50 -5.02
CA ILE A 144 11.28 4.41 -5.08
C ILE A 144 12.39 4.00 -4.11
N TYR A 145 12.23 2.90 -3.37
CA TYR A 145 13.27 2.38 -2.48
C TYR A 145 14.21 1.45 -3.23
N SER A 146 15.42 1.37 -2.68
CA SER A 146 16.50 0.51 -3.16
C SER A 146 16.02 -0.92 -3.42
N LEU A 147 16.37 -1.47 -4.57
CA LEU A 147 16.34 -2.87 -4.96
C LEU A 147 17.72 -3.23 -5.53
N GLY A 148 18.04 -4.52 -5.65
CA GLY A 148 19.26 -4.92 -6.36
C GLY A 148 19.18 -4.61 -7.86
N ASP A 149 20.35 -4.67 -8.49
CA ASP A 149 20.52 -4.37 -9.90
C ASP A 149 19.61 -5.27 -10.76
N PRO A 150 18.70 -4.72 -11.58
CA PRO A 150 17.84 -5.51 -12.45
C PRO A 150 18.62 -6.37 -13.45
N ILE A 151 19.84 -5.97 -13.84
CA ILE A 151 20.70 -6.74 -14.73
C ILE A 151 21.22 -7.98 -13.99
N ASP A 152 21.73 -7.82 -12.77
CA ASP A 152 22.18 -8.95 -11.96
C ASP A 152 21.02 -9.89 -11.65
N TYR A 153 19.87 -9.33 -11.27
CA TYR A 153 18.65 -10.11 -11.03
C TYR A 153 18.25 -10.97 -12.24
N ARG A 154 18.30 -10.40 -13.46
CA ARG A 154 18.00 -11.13 -14.71
C ARG A 154 19.08 -12.14 -15.08
N ASN A 155 20.35 -11.81 -14.89
CA ASN A 155 21.47 -12.69 -15.24
C ASN A 155 21.54 -13.93 -14.33
N MET A 156 21.04 -13.83 -13.10
CA MET A 156 21.01 -14.92 -12.14
C MET A 156 19.77 -15.82 -12.29
N VAL A 157 18.88 -15.56 -13.25
CA VAL A 157 17.73 -16.43 -13.51
C VAL A 157 18.18 -17.80 -14.01
N ILE A 158 17.72 -18.86 -13.35
CA ILE A 158 17.97 -20.23 -13.79
C ILE A 158 16.91 -20.60 -14.82
N SER A 159 17.31 -20.63 -16.09
CA SER A 159 16.49 -21.14 -17.19
C SER A 159 16.62 -22.66 -17.30
N LEU A 160 15.49 -23.38 -17.24
CA LEU A 160 15.44 -24.84 -17.39
C LEU A 160 14.54 -25.19 -18.57
N ARG A 161 15.02 -26.07 -19.45
CA ARG A 161 14.28 -26.55 -20.63
C ARG A 161 14.30 -28.06 -20.65
N GLN A 162 13.21 -28.65 -21.14
CA GLN A 162 13.20 -30.07 -21.45
C GLN A 162 14.28 -30.39 -22.50
N GLY A 163 15.04 -31.48 -22.29
CA GLY A 163 16.17 -31.91 -23.12
C GLY A 163 17.47 -31.12 -22.90
N MET A 164 17.52 -30.23 -21.90
CA MET A 164 18.75 -29.51 -21.57
C MET A 164 19.74 -30.43 -20.88
N THR A 165 20.98 -30.50 -21.39
CA THR A 165 22.10 -31.15 -20.70
C THR A 165 22.54 -30.28 -19.53
N LYS A 166 22.22 -30.71 -18.31
CA LYS A 166 22.57 -30.08 -17.05
C LYS A 166 22.52 -31.13 -15.96
N SER A 167 23.59 -31.27 -15.18
CA SER A 167 23.58 -32.24 -14.08
C SER A 167 22.69 -31.76 -12.94
N ARG A 168 22.15 -32.71 -12.18
CA ARG A 168 21.36 -32.39 -10.98
C ARG A 168 22.14 -31.53 -10.00
N ASP A 169 23.38 -31.91 -9.70
CA ASP A 169 24.20 -31.21 -8.70
C ASP A 169 24.58 -29.79 -9.16
N GLU A 170 24.73 -29.56 -10.48
CA GLU A 170 24.90 -28.21 -11.03
C GLU A 170 23.64 -27.35 -10.82
N LEU A 171 22.44 -27.93 -10.95
CA LEU A 171 21.20 -27.22 -10.62
C LEU A 171 21.13 -26.87 -9.13
N LEU A 172 21.48 -27.80 -8.24
CA LEU A 172 21.44 -27.56 -6.79
C LEU A 172 22.40 -26.44 -6.37
N ALA A 173 23.63 -26.43 -6.90
CA ALA A 173 24.60 -25.36 -6.64
C ALA A 173 24.04 -24.00 -7.08
N LYS A 174 23.50 -23.92 -8.31
CA LYS A 174 22.91 -22.68 -8.82
C LYS A 174 21.71 -22.21 -8.00
N LEU A 175 20.88 -23.12 -7.48
CA LEU A 175 19.76 -22.77 -6.60
C LEU A 175 20.24 -22.11 -5.30
N VAL A 176 21.32 -22.63 -4.72
CA VAL A 176 21.96 -22.03 -3.53
C VAL A 176 22.54 -20.65 -3.85
N ASP A 177 23.21 -20.48 -5.00
CA ASP A 177 23.76 -19.20 -5.44
C ASP A 177 22.67 -18.11 -5.53
N ILE A 178 21.45 -18.49 -5.92
CA ILE A 178 20.30 -17.59 -6.02
C ILE A 178 19.43 -17.57 -4.75
N GLN A 179 20.01 -17.98 -3.61
CA GLN A 179 19.47 -17.90 -2.25
C GLN A 179 18.32 -18.86 -1.89
N TYR A 180 18.17 -19.97 -2.63
CA TYR A 180 17.27 -21.03 -2.21
C TYR A 180 17.94 -21.97 -1.21
N GLU A 181 17.15 -22.45 -0.26
CA GLU A 181 17.64 -23.38 0.76
C GLU A 181 17.14 -24.80 0.51
N ARG A 182 18.02 -25.78 0.70
CA ARG A 182 17.61 -27.18 0.67
C ARG A 182 16.81 -27.53 1.92
N ASN A 183 15.57 -28.00 1.75
CA ASN A 183 14.77 -28.52 2.86
C ASN A 183 13.88 -29.68 2.41
N ASP A 184 14.33 -30.91 2.71
CA ASP A 184 13.64 -32.13 2.32
C ASP A 184 12.42 -32.45 3.22
N ILE A 185 12.32 -31.82 4.41
CA ILE A 185 11.26 -32.08 5.39
C ILE A 185 10.13 -31.06 5.26
N ASN A 186 10.47 -29.77 5.33
CA ASN A 186 9.52 -28.67 5.29
C ASN A 186 9.60 -27.96 3.94
N PHE A 187 8.81 -28.45 2.97
CA PHE A 187 8.79 -27.95 1.61
C PHE A 187 7.85 -26.74 1.48
N ILE A 188 8.41 -25.56 1.77
CA ILE A 188 7.75 -24.25 1.65
C ILE A 188 8.47 -23.38 0.61
N ARG A 189 7.96 -22.16 0.37
CA ARG A 189 8.56 -21.18 -0.54
C ARG A 189 10.03 -20.93 -0.19
N ASN A 190 10.82 -20.60 -1.22
CA ASN A 190 12.28 -20.43 -1.12
C ASN A 190 13.03 -21.74 -0.75
N LYS A 191 12.38 -22.90 -0.86
CA LYS A 191 13.03 -24.20 -0.61
C LYS A 191 13.07 -25.05 -1.87
N PHE A 192 14.07 -25.91 -1.94
CA PHE A 192 14.08 -27.05 -2.85
C PHE A 192 14.33 -28.34 -2.08
N ARG A 193 13.88 -29.46 -2.65
CA ARG A 193 14.10 -30.81 -2.10
C ARG A 193 14.50 -31.78 -3.21
N VAL A 194 15.15 -32.87 -2.82
CA VAL A 194 15.70 -33.86 -3.77
C VAL A 194 15.22 -35.26 -3.40
N HIS A 195 14.61 -35.93 -4.38
CA HIS A 195 14.17 -37.32 -4.28
C HIS A 195 14.72 -38.13 -5.46
N GLY A 196 15.93 -38.68 -5.30
CA GLY A 196 16.63 -39.40 -6.36
C GLY A 196 16.98 -38.47 -7.53
N ASP A 197 16.36 -38.72 -8.68
CA ASP A 197 16.53 -37.96 -9.92
C ASP A 197 15.47 -36.86 -10.08
N VAL A 198 14.71 -36.57 -9.03
CA VAL A 198 13.69 -35.53 -9.03
C VAL A 198 14.11 -34.39 -8.10
N VAL A 199 14.08 -33.16 -8.62
CA VAL A 199 14.26 -31.93 -7.85
C VAL A 199 12.95 -31.15 -7.86
N ASP A 200 12.35 -30.99 -6.69
CA ASP A 200 11.19 -30.11 -6.52
C ASP A 200 11.70 -28.76 -6.00
N ILE A 201 11.35 -27.68 -6.70
CA ILE A 201 11.72 -26.30 -6.38
C ILE A 201 10.44 -25.54 -6.08
N PHE A 202 10.35 -24.85 -4.95
CA PHE A 202 9.20 -23.98 -4.64
C PHE A 202 9.59 -22.52 -4.88
N PRO A 203 9.24 -21.92 -6.03
CA PRO A 203 9.64 -20.57 -6.36
C PRO A 203 9.09 -19.53 -5.37
N VAL A 204 9.89 -18.52 -5.06
CA VAL A 204 9.53 -17.45 -4.09
C VAL A 204 8.28 -16.65 -4.52
N TYR A 205 8.05 -16.55 -5.83
CA TYR A 205 6.94 -15.81 -6.45
C TYR A 205 5.66 -16.66 -6.62
N SER A 206 5.70 -17.97 -6.32
CA SER A 206 4.57 -18.86 -6.53
C SER A 206 3.70 -19.02 -5.29
N ASN A 207 2.42 -19.32 -5.49
CA ASN A 207 1.44 -19.44 -4.40
C ASN A 207 1.36 -20.88 -3.86
N ASP A 208 0.95 -21.81 -4.72
CA ASP A 208 0.72 -23.22 -4.38
C ASP A 208 1.42 -24.18 -5.37
N THR A 209 2.16 -23.63 -6.32
CA THR A 209 2.71 -24.36 -7.46
C THR A 209 4.23 -24.45 -7.33
N ALA A 210 4.73 -25.67 -7.19
CA ALA A 210 6.16 -25.95 -7.25
C ALA A 210 6.53 -26.47 -8.64
N ILE A 211 7.82 -26.37 -8.97
CA ILE A 211 8.40 -26.85 -10.22
C ILE A 211 9.12 -28.15 -9.92
N ARG A 212 8.65 -29.24 -10.52
CA ARG A 212 9.30 -30.54 -10.51
C ARG A 212 10.17 -30.70 -11.74
N VAL A 213 11.45 -30.95 -11.53
CA VAL A 213 12.45 -31.21 -12.58
C VAL A 213 12.89 -32.66 -12.46
N GLU A 214 12.58 -33.47 -13.46
CA GLU A 214 12.92 -34.89 -13.53
C GLU A 214 14.15 -35.06 -14.44
N PHE A 215 15.16 -35.75 -13.95
CA PHE A 215 16.43 -35.98 -14.64
C PHE A 215 16.55 -37.42 -15.15
N PHE A 216 17.25 -37.59 -16.26
CA PHE A 216 17.76 -38.88 -16.74
C PHE A 216 19.27 -38.75 -16.97
N GLY A 217 20.06 -39.13 -15.97
CA GLY A 217 21.49 -38.82 -15.95
C GLY A 217 21.72 -37.31 -15.83
N ASP A 218 22.44 -36.72 -16.79
CA ASP A 218 22.73 -35.28 -16.87
C ASP A 218 21.80 -34.53 -17.85
N GLU A 219 20.64 -35.09 -18.17
CA GLU A 219 19.63 -34.48 -19.03
C GLU A 219 18.32 -34.25 -18.27
N ILE A 220 17.69 -33.09 -18.50
CA ILE A 220 16.35 -32.81 -17.98
C ILE A 220 15.32 -33.51 -18.87
N ASP A 221 14.76 -34.62 -18.40
CA ASP A 221 13.77 -35.42 -19.12
C ASP A 221 12.40 -34.73 -19.16
N ARG A 222 11.97 -34.18 -18.02
CA ARG A 222 10.64 -33.57 -17.89
C ARG A 222 10.61 -32.45 -16.86
N ILE A 223 9.80 -31.42 -17.15
CA ILE A 223 9.51 -30.33 -16.22
C ILE A 223 7.99 -30.27 -16.00
N CYS A 224 7.55 -30.31 -14.74
CA CYS A 224 6.15 -30.24 -14.38
C CYS A 224 5.87 -29.13 -13.36
N GLU A 225 4.73 -28.47 -13.51
CA GLU A 225 4.11 -27.71 -12.43
C GLU A 225 3.34 -28.68 -11.55
N ILE A 226 3.63 -28.69 -10.25
CA ILE A 226 2.95 -29.55 -9.27
C ILE A 226 2.29 -28.69 -8.19
N ASN A 227 1.20 -29.17 -7.60
CA ASN A 227 0.71 -28.59 -6.36
C ASN A 227 1.70 -28.92 -5.23
N ALA A 228 2.24 -27.91 -4.55
CA ALA A 228 3.32 -28.05 -3.58
C ALA A 228 2.95 -28.92 -2.36
N LEU A 229 1.66 -28.97 -2.00
CA LEU A 229 1.16 -29.74 -0.87
C LEU A 229 0.87 -31.21 -1.23
N THR A 230 0.16 -31.43 -2.33
CA THR A 230 -0.33 -32.77 -2.73
C THR A 230 0.63 -33.51 -3.66
N GLY A 231 1.55 -32.81 -4.32
CA GLY A 231 2.43 -33.35 -5.35
C GLY A 231 1.73 -33.69 -6.67
N GLN A 232 0.43 -33.38 -6.82
CA GLN A 232 -0.29 -33.63 -8.06
C GLN A 232 0.25 -32.75 -9.19
N VAL A 233 0.52 -33.38 -10.34
CA VAL A 233 0.94 -32.68 -11.56
C VAL A 233 -0.25 -31.88 -12.10
N LYS A 234 -0.05 -30.56 -12.25
CA LYS A 234 -1.01 -29.64 -12.87
C LYS A 234 -0.78 -29.58 -14.37
N ASN A 235 0.45 -29.31 -14.78
CA ASN A 235 0.86 -29.14 -16.17
C ASN A 235 2.28 -29.68 -16.40
N THR A 236 2.59 -30.00 -17.65
CA THR A 236 3.96 -30.25 -18.11
C THR A 236 4.38 -29.08 -18.99
N VAL A 237 5.54 -28.51 -18.71
CA VAL A 237 6.04 -27.30 -19.37
C VAL A 237 7.34 -27.60 -20.10
N SER A 238 7.54 -26.95 -21.25
CA SER A 238 8.78 -27.12 -22.03
C SER A 238 9.94 -26.27 -21.52
N HIS A 239 9.62 -25.20 -20.78
CA HIS A 239 10.58 -24.22 -20.27
C HIS A 239 10.05 -23.59 -18.98
N VAL A 240 10.96 -23.27 -18.05
CA VAL A 240 10.67 -22.52 -16.83
C VAL A 240 11.87 -21.63 -16.45
N ALA A 241 11.59 -20.49 -15.84
CA ALA A 241 12.58 -19.56 -15.31
C ALA A 241 12.47 -19.49 -13.78
N ILE A 242 13.53 -19.89 -13.05
CA ILE A 242 13.59 -19.76 -11.59
C ILE A 242 14.35 -18.48 -11.26
N TYR A 243 13.62 -17.51 -10.72
CA TYR A 243 14.17 -16.21 -10.30
C TYR A 243 14.80 -16.29 -8.91
N PRO A 244 15.78 -15.41 -8.60
CA PRO A 244 16.40 -15.34 -7.29
C PRO A 244 15.40 -15.11 -6.16
N ALA A 245 15.68 -15.74 -5.02
CA ALA A 245 14.85 -15.66 -3.81
C ALA A 245 15.07 -14.40 -2.98
N SER A 246 15.95 -13.51 -3.43
CA SER A 246 16.17 -12.21 -2.83
C SER A 246 16.33 -11.17 -3.94
N HIS A 247 15.94 -9.92 -3.65
CA HIS A 247 16.20 -8.80 -4.56
C HIS A 247 17.63 -8.27 -4.47
N TYR A 248 18.44 -8.69 -3.49
CA TYR A 248 19.81 -8.18 -3.26
C TYR A 248 20.90 -9.23 -3.53
N VAL A 249 20.67 -10.12 -4.49
CA VAL A 249 21.66 -11.15 -4.84
C VAL A 249 22.81 -10.53 -5.65
N VAL A 250 24.03 -10.93 -5.30
CA VAL A 250 25.27 -10.44 -5.92
C VAL A 250 26.14 -11.63 -6.30
N ALA A 251 26.74 -11.59 -7.48
CA ALA A 251 27.64 -12.64 -7.93
C ALA A 251 28.88 -12.76 -7.01
N PRO A 252 29.41 -13.98 -6.76
CA PRO A 252 30.56 -14.18 -5.87
C PRO A 252 31.77 -13.29 -6.20
N GLU A 253 32.11 -13.12 -7.48
CA GLU A 253 33.22 -12.27 -7.94
C GLU A 253 33.03 -10.77 -7.66
N LYS A 254 31.78 -10.31 -7.56
CA LYS A 254 31.45 -8.93 -7.17
C LYS A 254 31.50 -8.78 -5.64
N LEU A 255 31.13 -9.83 -4.91
CA LEU A 255 31.11 -9.82 -3.44
C LEU A 255 32.51 -9.65 -2.84
N GLU A 256 33.52 -10.38 -3.33
CA GLU A 256 34.90 -10.24 -2.83
C GLU A 256 35.42 -8.80 -2.98
N ARG A 257 35.25 -8.22 -4.17
CA ARG A 257 35.63 -6.82 -4.43
C ARG A 257 34.87 -5.83 -3.56
N ALA A 258 33.57 -6.06 -3.35
CA ALA A 258 32.75 -5.22 -2.50
C ALA A 258 33.24 -5.24 -1.04
N ILE A 259 33.61 -6.42 -0.53
CA ILE A 259 34.13 -6.54 0.84
C ILE A 259 35.44 -5.75 1.01
N ASP A 260 36.37 -5.85 0.05
CA ASP A 260 37.63 -5.10 0.11
C ASP A 260 37.38 -3.58 0.11
N GLU A 261 36.44 -3.10 -0.70
CA GLU A 261 36.06 -1.67 -0.73
C GLU A 261 35.40 -1.23 0.59
N ILE A 262 34.55 -2.06 1.19
CA ILE A 262 33.89 -1.76 2.47
C ILE A 262 34.92 -1.70 3.61
N LEU A 263 35.87 -2.64 3.67
CA LEU A 263 36.93 -2.64 4.67
C LEU A 263 37.83 -1.41 4.52
N LYS A 264 38.13 -1.00 3.28
CA LYS A 264 38.89 0.23 3.03
C LYS A 264 38.13 1.48 3.50
N GLU A 265 36.84 1.62 3.18
CA GLU A 265 36.02 2.73 3.67
C GLU A 265 35.95 2.76 5.21
N MET A 266 35.89 1.59 5.84
CA MET A 266 35.97 1.46 7.29
C MET A 266 37.30 1.96 7.85
N GLU A 267 38.43 1.55 7.29
CA GLU A 267 39.75 2.02 7.74
C GLU A 267 39.88 3.55 7.65
N GLU A 268 39.46 4.14 6.52
CA GLU A 268 39.44 5.59 6.33
C GLU A 268 38.55 6.29 7.38
N ARG A 269 37.36 5.73 7.66
CA ARG A 269 36.44 6.28 8.65
C ARG A 269 36.95 6.16 10.09
N VAL A 270 37.63 5.07 10.43
CA VAL A 270 38.28 4.86 11.73
C VAL A 270 39.40 5.87 11.94
N GLU A 271 40.22 6.13 10.91
CA GLU A 271 41.29 7.12 10.98
C GLU A 271 40.73 8.54 11.18
N GLU A 272 39.66 8.88 10.46
CA GLU A 272 38.96 10.17 10.60
C GLU A 272 38.44 10.38 12.04
N PHE A 273 37.73 9.40 12.60
CA PHE A 273 37.22 9.49 13.96
C PHE A 273 38.35 9.58 15.00
N THR A 274 39.43 8.81 14.81
CA THR A 274 40.60 8.85 15.70
C THR A 274 41.26 10.23 15.69
N LYS A 275 41.41 10.85 14.51
CA LYS A 275 41.94 12.23 14.38
C LYS A 275 41.04 13.28 15.05
N GLN A 276 39.72 13.04 15.07
CA GLN A 276 38.74 13.90 15.74
C GLN A 276 38.61 13.64 17.25
N GLY A 277 39.34 12.67 17.81
CA GLY A 277 39.23 12.26 19.22
C GLY A 277 37.97 11.44 19.56
N LYS A 278 37.23 10.99 18.53
CA LYS A 278 36.01 10.18 18.63
C LYS A 278 36.33 8.69 18.71
N LEU A 279 37.01 8.28 19.79
CA LEU A 279 37.56 6.93 19.93
C LEU A 279 36.47 5.85 20.05
N LEU A 280 35.33 6.17 20.65
CA LEU A 280 34.22 5.23 20.83
C LEU A 280 33.55 4.93 19.49
N GLU A 281 33.31 5.95 18.67
CA GLU A 281 32.75 5.85 17.32
C GLU A 281 33.69 5.06 16.41
N ALA A 282 35.01 5.31 16.51
CA ALA A 282 36.04 4.57 15.78
C ALA A 282 36.03 3.07 16.13
N GLN A 283 35.97 2.73 17.42
CA GLN A 283 35.89 1.34 17.85
C GLN A 283 34.58 0.68 17.38
N ARG A 284 33.45 1.39 17.52
CA ARG A 284 32.11 0.90 17.16
C ARG A 284 32.00 0.57 15.68
N ILE A 285 32.41 1.48 14.80
CA ILE A 285 32.28 1.27 13.35
C ILE A 285 33.17 0.12 12.87
N LYS A 286 34.36 0.00 13.47
CA LYS A 286 35.30 -1.09 13.17
C LYS A 286 34.71 -2.44 13.51
N GLN A 287 34.33 -2.64 14.78
CA GLN A 287 33.80 -3.92 15.27
C GLN A 287 32.58 -4.38 14.48
N ARG A 288 31.66 -3.45 14.22
CA ARG A 288 30.44 -3.77 13.47
C ARG A 288 30.73 -4.14 12.03
N THR A 289 31.57 -3.37 11.35
CA THR A 289 31.85 -3.62 9.92
C THR A 289 32.64 -4.91 9.74
N GLU A 290 33.63 -5.18 10.58
CA GLU A 290 34.40 -6.44 10.54
C GLU A 290 33.47 -7.66 10.70
N TYR A 291 32.55 -7.61 11.67
CA TYR A 291 31.55 -8.67 11.87
C TYR A 291 30.62 -8.85 10.65
N ASP A 292 30.09 -7.74 10.11
CA ASP A 292 29.22 -7.79 8.92
C ASP A 292 29.98 -8.39 7.72
N MET A 293 31.29 -8.11 7.57
CA MET A 293 32.12 -8.65 6.48
C MET A 293 32.47 -10.14 6.67
N GLU A 294 32.70 -10.58 7.91
CA GLU A 294 32.88 -12.01 8.22
C GLU A 294 31.62 -12.81 7.84
N MET A 295 30.44 -12.31 8.25
CA MET A 295 29.16 -12.95 7.91
C MET A 295 28.92 -13.03 6.39
N LEU A 296 29.24 -11.96 5.66
CA LEU A 296 29.14 -11.95 4.19
C LEU A 296 30.08 -12.96 3.53
N LYS A 297 31.32 -13.14 4.04
CA LYS A 297 32.26 -14.13 3.52
C LYS A 297 31.81 -15.56 3.75
N GLU A 298 31.26 -15.85 4.93
CA GLU A 298 30.87 -17.21 5.30
C GLU A 298 29.53 -17.64 4.71
N THR A 299 28.54 -16.73 4.67
CA THR A 299 27.15 -17.07 4.35
C THR A 299 26.60 -16.37 3.11
N GLY A 300 27.32 -15.39 2.56
CA GLY A 300 26.82 -14.54 1.48
C GLY A 300 25.79 -13.50 1.94
N PHE A 301 25.50 -13.42 3.24
CA PHE A 301 24.47 -12.54 3.80
C PHE A 301 24.87 -11.96 5.17
N CYS A 302 24.37 -10.77 5.50
CA CYS A 302 24.46 -10.20 6.85
C CYS A 302 23.20 -9.39 7.19
N LYS A 303 22.91 -9.22 8.48
CA LYS A 303 21.76 -8.41 8.93
C LYS A 303 22.01 -6.95 8.59
N GLY A 304 21.16 -6.36 7.74
CA GLY A 304 21.35 -4.98 7.30
C GLY A 304 22.23 -4.82 6.07
N ILE A 305 22.38 -5.90 5.27
CA ILE A 305 23.12 -5.93 4.00
C ILE A 305 22.77 -4.77 3.07
N GLU A 306 21.52 -4.27 3.12
CA GLU A 306 21.07 -3.14 2.31
C GLU A 306 21.94 -1.88 2.50
N ASN A 307 22.55 -1.69 3.67
CA ASN A 307 23.42 -0.55 3.96
C ASN A 307 24.71 -0.55 3.11
N TYR A 308 25.08 -1.70 2.54
CA TYR A 308 26.24 -1.86 1.66
C TYR A 308 25.86 -1.90 0.17
N SER A 309 24.57 -1.74 -0.15
CA SER A 309 24.02 -1.94 -1.50
C SER A 309 24.73 -1.15 -2.61
N ARG A 310 25.20 0.08 -2.33
CA ARG A 310 25.95 0.90 -3.31
C ARG A 310 27.24 0.23 -3.74
N ILE A 311 28.03 -0.22 -2.77
CA ILE A 311 29.33 -0.87 -3.01
C ILE A 311 29.11 -2.24 -3.64
N MET A 312 28.15 -3.01 -3.12
CA MET A 312 27.80 -4.33 -3.66
C MET A 312 27.34 -4.28 -5.12
N SER A 313 26.68 -3.19 -5.53
CA SER A 313 26.27 -2.97 -6.92
C SER A 313 27.38 -2.33 -7.78
N GLY A 314 28.56 -2.06 -7.24
CA GLY A 314 29.67 -1.41 -7.93
C GLY A 314 29.35 0.00 -8.43
N ARG A 315 28.40 0.70 -7.79
CA ARG A 315 27.98 2.05 -8.20
C ARG A 315 28.89 3.11 -7.58
N ALA A 316 29.03 4.26 -8.24
CA ALA A 316 29.79 5.39 -7.69
C ALA A 316 29.13 6.00 -6.43
N PRO A 317 29.90 6.57 -5.49
CA PRO A 317 29.35 7.28 -4.33
C PRO A 317 28.34 8.38 -4.72
N GLY A 318 27.26 8.53 -3.95
CA GLY A 318 26.19 9.50 -4.21
C GLY A 318 25.22 9.11 -5.33
N SER A 319 25.51 8.04 -6.09
CA SER A 319 24.65 7.60 -7.19
C SER A 319 23.28 7.13 -6.69
N ALA A 320 22.27 7.37 -7.52
CA ALA A 320 20.91 6.98 -7.25
C ALA A 320 20.76 5.45 -7.27
N PRO A 321 20.05 4.85 -6.28
CA PRO A 321 19.86 3.41 -6.21
C PRO A 321 19.04 2.87 -7.38
N PHE A 322 19.17 1.56 -7.61
CA PHE A 322 18.20 0.84 -8.42
C PHE A 322 16.91 0.69 -7.62
N THR A 323 15.79 0.76 -8.31
CA THR A 323 14.44 0.76 -7.75
C THR A 323 13.50 0.01 -8.67
N LEU A 324 12.23 -0.10 -8.32
CA LEU A 324 11.25 -0.77 -9.20
C LEU A 324 11.17 -0.08 -10.57
N LEU A 325 11.40 1.24 -10.63
CA LEU A 325 11.39 2.01 -11.88
C LEU A 325 12.41 1.50 -12.90
N ASP A 326 13.55 0.97 -12.43
CA ASP A 326 14.62 0.48 -13.29
C ASP A 326 14.34 -0.92 -13.85
N TYR A 327 13.35 -1.63 -13.29
CA TYR A 327 12.87 -2.92 -13.80
C TYR A 327 11.88 -2.76 -14.96
N PHE A 328 11.20 -1.61 -15.03
CA PHE A 328 10.25 -1.31 -16.10
C PHE A 328 10.96 -1.08 -17.45
N PRO A 329 10.32 -1.46 -18.57
CA PRO A 329 10.72 -0.99 -19.88
C PRO A 329 10.70 0.54 -19.97
N LYS A 330 11.58 1.16 -20.77
CA LYS A 330 11.72 2.63 -20.86
C LYS A 330 10.43 3.37 -21.24
N ASP A 331 9.51 2.70 -21.91
CA ASP A 331 8.24 3.25 -22.35
C ASP A 331 7.08 2.93 -21.38
N PHE A 332 7.31 2.58 -20.13
CA PHE A 332 6.19 2.45 -19.18
C PHE A 332 5.47 3.79 -18.94
N VAL A 333 4.23 3.73 -18.46
CA VAL A 333 3.44 4.91 -18.07
C VAL A 333 3.18 4.89 -16.57
N LEU A 334 3.33 6.05 -15.93
CA LEU A 334 3.02 6.24 -14.52
C LEU A 334 1.65 6.90 -14.36
N PHE A 335 0.78 6.30 -13.55
CA PHE A 335 -0.37 6.97 -12.96
C PHE A 335 -0.06 7.29 -11.51
N VAL A 336 -0.34 8.53 -11.09
CA VAL A 336 -0.20 8.94 -9.69
C VAL A 336 -1.59 9.22 -9.14
N ASP A 337 -2.13 8.27 -8.40
CA ASP A 337 -3.44 8.40 -7.76
C ASP A 337 -3.37 9.30 -6.53
N GLU A 338 -4.39 10.12 -6.33
CA GLU A 338 -4.44 11.21 -5.36
C GLU A 338 -3.13 12.02 -5.36
N SER A 339 -2.73 12.51 -6.54
CA SER A 339 -1.41 13.10 -6.81
C SER A 339 -0.99 14.20 -5.84
N HIS A 340 -1.97 14.99 -5.37
CA HIS A 340 -1.78 16.10 -4.44
C HIS A 340 -1.30 15.66 -3.05
N VAL A 341 -1.43 14.37 -2.71
CA VAL A 341 -0.85 13.75 -1.49
C VAL A 341 0.35 12.88 -1.85
N THR A 342 0.23 12.08 -2.90
CA THR A 342 1.24 11.11 -3.30
C THR A 342 2.56 11.77 -3.71
N LEU A 343 2.54 12.89 -4.45
CA LEU A 343 3.77 13.58 -4.86
C LEU A 343 4.52 14.22 -3.69
N PRO A 344 3.87 14.96 -2.75
CA PRO A 344 4.54 15.41 -1.53
C PRO A 344 5.13 14.26 -0.70
N GLN A 345 4.43 13.13 -0.60
CA GLN A 345 4.95 11.96 0.13
C GLN A 345 6.23 11.42 -0.51
N VAL A 346 6.24 11.22 -1.85
CA VAL A 346 7.43 10.82 -2.62
C VAL A 346 8.60 11.77 -2.33
N ARG A 347 8.36 13.08 -2.33
CA ARG A 347 9.39 14.09 -2.04
C ARG A 347 9.94 14.00 -0.63
N ALA A 348 9.10 13.70 0.35
CA ALA A 348 9.47 13.66 1.77
C ALA A 348 10.32 12.44 2.14
N MET A 349 10.20 11.31 1.42
CA MET A 349 10.85 10.05 1.80
C MET A 349 12.38 10.19 1.94
N TYR A 350 13.04 10.90 1.02
CA TYR A 350 14.50 11.10 1.07
C TYR A 350 14.92 11.94 2.29
N GLY A 351 14.21 13.04 2.58
CA GLY A 351 14.55 13.93 3.70
C GLY A 351 14.48 13.21 5.05
N GLY A 352 13.44 12.38 5.25
CA GLY A 352 13.29 11.56 6.45
C GLY A 352 14.37 10.49 6.58
N ASP A 353 14.69 9.77 5.50
CA ASP A 353 15.75 8.75 5.52
C ASP A 353 17.13 9.35 5.79
N ARG A 354 17.44 10.49 5.15
CA ARG A 354 18.71 11.20 5.32
C ARG A 354 18.91 11.64 6.77
N SER A 355 17.94 12.35 7.35
CA SER A 355 18.03 12.86 8.72
C SER A 355 18.24 11.74 9.75
N ARG A 356 17.59 10.59 9.56
CA ARG A 356 17.79 9.40 10.41
C ARG A 356 19.21 8.85 10.32
N LYS A 357 19.79 8.81 9.12
CA LYS A 357 21.13 8.26 8.89
C LYS A 357 22.27 9.17 9.33
N ASP A 358 22.05 10.48 9.33
CA ASP A 358 23.05 11.44 9.79
C ASP A 358 23.55 11.07 11.20
N ALA A 359 22.62 10.82 12.14
CA ALA A 359 22.98 10.38 13.49
C ALA A 359 23.69 9.01 13.54
N LEU A 360 23.29 8.04 12.71
CA LEU A 360 23.95 6.72 12.69
C LEU A 360 25.40 6.82 12.20
N ILE A 361 25.66 7.67 11.19
CA ILE A 361 26.97 7.79 10.57
C ILE A 361 27.89 8.70 11.37
N ASP A 362 27.37 9.77 11.96
CA ASP A 362 28.14 10.70 12.79
C ASP A 362 28.63 10.08 14.09
N PHE A 363 27.90 9.09 14.60
CA PHE A 363 28.21 8.34 15.82
C PHE A 363 28.73 6.92 15.54
N GLY A 364 29.19 6.62 14.31
CA GLY A 364 29.93 5.39 14.02
C GLY A 364 29.12 4.09 14.09
N PHE A 365 27.80 4.12 13.90
CA PHE A 365 26.96 2.92 13.76
C PHE A 365 26.93 2.38 12.32
N ARG A 366 27.14 3.25 11.32
CA ARG A 366 27.17 2.89 9.89
C ARG A 366 28.23 3.70 9.14
N LEU A 367 28.71 3.14 8.03
CA LEU A 367 29.66 3.79 7.12
C LEU A 367 28.97 4.88 6.28
N PRO A 368 29.73 5.87 5.75
CA PRO A 368 29.20 6.88 4.85
C PRO A 368 28.46 6.31 3.63
N SER A 369 28.90 5.17 3.08
CA SER A 369 28.20 4.43 2.01
C SER A 369 26.73 4.11 2.31
N ALA A 370 26.33 4.01 3.58
CA ALA A 370 24.94 3.77 3.94
C ALA A 370 24.00 4.93 3.54
N TYR A 371 24.52 6.14 3.31
CA TYR A 371 23.74 7.24 2.72
C TYR A 371 23.21 6.89 1.33
N ASP A 372 23.91 6.04 0.58
CA ASP A 372 23.54 5.68 -0.78
C ASP A 372 22.47 4.56 -0.82
N ASN A 373 22.15 3.94 0.31
CA ASN A 373 21.01 3.03 0.49
C ASN A 373 19.71 3.78 0.80
N ARG A 374 19.30 4.69 -0.06
CA ARG A 374 18.22 5.65 0.21
C ARG A 374 17.00 5.40 -0.70
N PRO A 375 15.85 6.03 -0.45
CA PRO A 375 14.90 6.23 -1.54
C PRO A 375 15.44 7.25 -2.56
N LEU A 376 14.84 7.27 -3.74
CA LEU A 376 15.11 8.31 -4.74
C LEU A 376 14.78 9.70 -4.19
N THR A 377 15.55 10.69 -4.61
CA THR A 377 15.12 12.09 -4.50
C THR A 377 13.96 12.34 -5.46
N PHE A 378 13.20 13.43 -5.24
CA PHE A 378 12.09 13.77 -6.12
C PHE A 378 12.55 13.98 -7.58
N ASP A 379 13.70 14.62 -7.79
CA ASP A 379 14.24 14.88 -9.12
C ASP A 379 14.69 13.60 -9.83
N GLU A 380 15.31 12.66 -9.09
CA GLU A 380 15.66 11.34 -9.60
C GLU A 380 14.41 10.54 -10.00
N PHE A 381 13.39 10.51 -9.14
CA PHE A 381 12.10 9.90 -9.44
C PHE A 381 11.47 10.52 -10.70
N TYR A 382 11.38 11.85 -10.74
CA TYR A 382 10.66 12.56 -11.77
C TYR A 382 11.34 12.45 -13.15
N SER A 383 12.67 12.41 -13.18
CA SER A 383 13.46 12.29 -14.41
C SER A 383 13.51 10.87 -14.97
N ARG A 384 13.41 9.83 -14.13
CA ARG A 384 13.39 8.41 -14.55
C ARG A 384 12.07 7.99 -15.19
N VAL A 385 11.00 8.69 -14.90
CA VAL A 385 9.67 8.37 -15.42
C VAL A 385 9.39 9.21 -16.67
N GLY A 386 9.08 8.55 -17.79
CA GLY A 386 8.77 9.20 -19.06
C GLY A 386 7.43 9.94 -19.04
N GLN A 387 6.35 9.21 -19.35
CA GLN A 387 4.99 9.76 -19.43
C GLN A 387 4.19 9.47 -18.17
N LYS A 388 3.43 10.48 -17.73
CA LYS A 388 2.77 10.51 -16.43
C LYS A 388 1.35 11.06 -16.55
N ILE A 389 0.40 10.44 -15.87
CA ILE A 389 -0.94 10.97 -15.65
C ILE A 389 -1.15 11.17 -14.15
N PHE A 390 -1.31 12.43 -13.74
CA PHE A 390 -1.72 12.78 -12.38
C PHE A 390 -3.23 12.64 -12.25
N VAL A 391 -3.69 11.95 -11.21
CA VAL A 391 -5.11 11.66 -11.00
C VAL A 391 -5.51 12.26 -9.67
N SER A 392 -6.39 13.27 -9.69
CA SER A 392 -6.80 13.98 -8.48
C SER A 392 -8.10 14.75 -8.68
N ALA A 393 -8.92 14.87 -7.63
CA ALA A 393 -10.05 15.81 -7.63
C ALA A 393 -9.63 17.27 -7.38
N THR A 394 -8.42 17.44 -6.84
CA THR A 394 -7.83 18.68 -6.35
C THR A 394 -6.33 18.68 -6.66
N PRO A 395 -5.93 18.73 -7.94
CA PRO A 395 -4.51 18.72 -8.30
C PRO A 395 -3.79 19.92 -7.68
N GLY A 396 -2.59 19.67 -7.14
CA GLY A 396 -1.73 20.71 -6.58
C GLY A 396 -1.10 21.60 -7.66
N ASP A 397 -0.36 22.61 -7.20
CA ASP A 397 0.28 23.59 -8.10
C ASP A 397 1.26 22.92 -9.06
N PHE A 398 2.03 21.94 -8.56
CA PHE A 398 3.01 21.21 -9.37
C PHE A 398 2.35 20.49 -10.55
N GLU A 399 1.23 19.80 -10.32
CA GLU A 399 0.50 19.10 -11.39
C GLU A 399 -0.08 20.09 -12.40
N ARG A 400 -0.64 21.21 -11.93
CA ARG A 400 -1.22 22.25 -12.77
C ARG A 400 -0.17 22.93 -13.66
N GLU A 401 1.00 23.24 -13.12
CA GLU A 401 2.09 23.89 -13.84
C GLU A 401 2.77 22.97 -14.85
N LYS A 402 2.90 21.67 -14.54
CA LYS A 402 3.63 20.71 -15.38
C LYS A 402 2.77 20.10 -16.47
N SER A 403 1.46 19.97 -16.27
CA SER A 403 0.61 19.25 -17.20
C SER A 403 0.44 20.00 -18.52
N SER A 404 0.68 19.30 -19.63
CA SER A 404 0.39 19.82 -20.97
C SER A 404 -1.11 20.02 -21.19
N GLN A 405 -1.93 19.21 -20.51
CA GLN A 405 -3.38 19.37 -20.47
C GLN A 405 -3.96 18.90 -19.13
N ILE A 406 -5.05 19.53 -18.73
CA ILE A 406 -5.90 19.12 -17.62
C ILE A 406 -7.25 18.72 -18.21
N VAL A 407 -7.62 17.47 -18.00
CA VAL A 407 -8.83 16.87 -18.55
C VAL A 407 -9.81 16.64 -17.40
N GLU A 408 -10.96 17.32 -17.45
CA GLU A 408 -11.97 17.24 -16.39
C GLU A 408 -12.83 15.97 -16.52
N GLN A 409 -13.18 15.38 -15.39
CA GLN A 409 -14.13 14.27 -15.28
C GLN A 409 -15.02 14.47 -14.03
N VAL A 410 -16.07 15.27 -14.21
CA VAL A 410 -17.03 15.73 -13.18
C VAL A 410 -18.36 14.97 -13.21
N ILE A 411 -18.73 14.31 -14.31
CA ILE A 411 -20.00 13.58 -14.42
C ILE A 411 -19.89 12.19 -13.78
N ARG A 412 -20.84 11.87 -12.90
CA ARG A 412 -20.92 10.54 -12.27
C ARG A 412 -21.81 9.62 -13.11
N PRO A 413 -21.46 8.33 -13.32
CA PRO A 413 -22.28 7.39 -14.08
C PRO A 413 -23.72 7.24 -13.57
N THR A 414 -23.95 7.45 -12.27
CA THR A 414 -25.28 7.37 -11.65
C THR A 414 -26.06 8.68 -11.64
N GLY A 415 -25.51 9.74 -12.24
CA GLY A 415 -26.09 11.09 -12.22
C GLY A 415 -26.04 11.78 -10.85
N LEU A 416 -25.29 11.25 -9.89
CA LEU A 416 -25.13 11.89 -8.58
C LEU A 416 -24.47 13.27 -8.70
N LEU A 417 -25.02 14.22 -7.95
CA LEU A 417 -24.60 15.62 -7.96
C LEU A 417 -23.61 15.90 -6.83
N ASP A 418 -22.76 16.90 -7.02
CA ASP A 418 -22.04 17.55 -5.93
C ASP A 418 -23.05 18.16 -4.95
N PRO A 419 -22.82 18.06 -3.62
CA PRO A 419 -23.82 18.36 -2.61
C PRO A 419 -24.11 19.87 -2.50
N GLU A 420 -25.27 20.20 -1.94
CA GLU A 420 -25.56 21.60 -1.58
C GLU A 420 -24.76 22.00 -0.34
N ILE A 421 -24.25 23.24 -0.33
CA ILE A 421 -23.47 23.77 0.78
C ILE A 421 -24.25 24.90 1.45
N ILE A 422 -24.44 24.79 2.76
CA ILE A 422 -25.04 25.81 3.61
C ILE A 422 -23.97 26.33 4.58
N VAL A 423 -23.81 27.65 4.67
CA VAL A 423 -22.96 28.28 5.68
C VAL A 423 -23.85 28.80 6.82
N LYS A 424 -23.57 28.39 8.05
CA LYS A 424 -24.31 28.78 9.27
C LYS A 424 -23.34 29.43 10.28
N PRO A 425 -23.80 30.37 11.13
CA PRO A 425 -22.95 30.99 12.16
C PRO A 425 -22.46 29.96 13.19
N THR A 426 -21.38 30.28 13.90
CA THR A 426 -20.87 29.39 14.97
C THR A 426 -21.72 29.45 16.24
N ASP A 427 -22.48 30.54 16.43
CA ASP A 427 -23.43 30.68 17.52
C ASP A 427 -24.57 29.65 17.41
N GLY A 428 -24.83 28.91 18.48
CA GLY A 428 -25.79 27.81 18.49
C GLY A 428 -25.43 26.59 17.63
N GLN A 429 -24.20 26.50 17.09
CA GLN A 429 -23.84 25.45 16.11
C GLN A 429 -24.09 24.01 16.58
N ILE A 430 -23.91 23.72 17.87
CA ILE A 430 -24.07 22.36 18.41
C ILE A 430 -25.55 21.97 18.48
N GLU A 431 -26.43 22.92 18.85
CA GLU A 431 -27.88 22.68 18.89
C GLU A 431 -28.43 22.46 17.48
N ASP A 432 -27.99 23.29 16.52
CA ASP A 432 -28.33 23.11 15.10
C ASP A 432 -27.82 21.77 14.56
N LEU A 433 -26.57 21.40 14.86
CA LEU A 433 -25.99 20.12 14.46
C LEU A 433 -26.80 18.93 14.99
N ILE A 434 -27.23 18.96 16.25
CA ILE A 434 -28.07 17.90 16.84
C ILE A 434 -29.41 17.80 16.09
N SER A 435 -30.04 18.93 15.78
CA SER A 435 -31.28 18.97 15.01
C SER A 435 -31.09 18.31 13.63
N GLU A 436 -30.04 18.70 12.92
CA GLU A 436 -29.72 18.16 11.59
C GLU A 436 -29.39 16.66 11.64
N ILE A 437 -28.68 16.21 12.67
CA ILE A 437 -28.39 14.79 12.93
C ILE A 437 -29.70 14.02 13.13
N ASN A 438 -30.60 14.49 14.00
CA ASN A 438 -31.85 13.79 14.28
C ASN A 438 -32.72 13.64 13.03
N ILE A 439 -32.76 14.66 12.15
CA ILE A 439 -33.43 14.58 10.85
C ILE A 439 -32.85 13.44 9.99
N ARG A 440 -31.52 13.25 10.00
CA ARG A 440 -30.86 12.16 9.25
C ARG A 440 -31.10 10.79 9.87
N ILE A 441 -31.13 10.69 11.19
CA ILE A 441 -31.46 9.45 11.91
C ILE A 441 -32.88 8.98 11.56
N GLU A 442 -33.87 9.88 11.52
CA GLU A 442 -35.23 9.56 11.12
C GLU A 442 -35.32 8.99 9.68
N ARG A 443 -34.44 9.47 8.79
CA ARG A 443 -34.30 8.99 7.41
C ARG A 443 -33.43 7.75 7.26
N LYS A 444 -32.85 7.24 8.36
CA LYS A 444 -31.87 6.13 8.39
C LYS A 444 -30.61 6.42 7.59
N GLU A 445 -30.22 7.70 7.51
CA GLU A 445 -28.99 8.17 6.87
C GLU A 445 -27.87 8.33 7.91
N ARG A 446 -26.64 8.62 7.46
CA ARG A 446 -25.46 8.79 8.32
C ARG A 446 -24.90 10.20 8.22
N VAL A 447 -24.20 10.61 9.28
CA VAL A 447 -23.58 11.94 9.39
C VAL A 447 -22.09 11.82 9.64
N LEU A 448 -21.31 12.61 8.90
CA LEU A 448 -19.89 12.84 9.19
C LEU A 448 -19.70 14.24 9.77
N VAL A 449 -18.94 14.35 10.85
CA VAL A 449 -18.60 15.65 11.46
C VAL A 449 -17.09 15.80 11.50
N THR A 450 -16.56 16.89 10.95
CA THR A 450 -15.12 17.20 11.03
C THR A 450 -14.84 18.31 12.03
N THR A 451 -13.96 18.06 13.00
CA THR A 451 -13.46 19.04 13.97
C THR A 451 -12.00 19.39 13.69
N LEU A 452 -11.40 20.29 14.48
CA LEU A 452 -9.99 20.69 14.33
C LEU A 452 -9.01 19.91 15.21
N THR A 453 -9.47 19.38 16.35
CA THR A 453 -8.58 18.76 17.35
C THR A 453 -9.16 17.46 17.91
N LYS A 454 -8.27 16.58 18.37
CA LYS A 454 -8.64 15.31 19.02
C LYS A 454 -9.55 15.54 20.22
N LYS A 455 -9.19 16.51 21.07
CA LYS A 455 -9.98 16.89 22.23
C LYS A 455 -11.40 17.33 21.85
N MET A 456 -11.56 18.11 20.79
CA MET A 456 -12.89 18.52 20.31
C MET A 456 -13.69 17.34 19.77
N ALA A 457 -13.05 16.43 19.02
CA ALA A 457 -13.72 15.21 18.55
C ALA A 457 -14.22 14.34 19.70
N GLU A 458 -13.38 14.14 20.73
CA GLU A 458 -13.72 13.39 21.95
C GLU A 458 -14.86 14.08 22.72
N SER A 459 -14.72 15.37 23.04
CA SER A 459 -15.74 16.11 23.79
C SER A 459 -17.07 16.21 23.04
N LEU A 460 -17.06 16.39 21.72
CA LEU A 460 -18.29 16.39 20.91
C LEU A 460 -18.96 15.01 20.93
N THR A 461 -18.17 13.94 20.87
CA THR A 461 -18.68 12.57 20.91
C THR A 461 -19.33 12.27 22.25
N GLU A 462 -18.68 12.60 23.37
CA GLU A 462 -19.27 12.46 24.71
C GLU A 462 -20.56 13.28 24.86
N PHE A 463 -20.59 14.49 24.30
CA PHE A 463 -21.76 15.34 24.32
C PHE A 463 -22.93 14.73 23.53
N LEU A 464 -22.69 14.28 22.31
CA LEU A 464 -23.70 13.65 21.45
C LEU A 464 -24.23 12.33 22.08
N ASP A 465 -23.35 11.51 22.65
CA ASP A 465 -23.73 10.27 23.35
C ASP A 465 -24.64 10.55 24.56
N THR A 466 -24.32 11.59 25.34
CA THR A 466 -25.16 12.03 26.48
C THR A 466 -26.55 12.51 26.03
N HIS A 467 -26.69 12.98 24.78
CA HIS A 467 -27.96 13.37 24.16
C HIS A 467 -28.66 12.20 23.43
N GLY A 468 -28.18 10.96 23.62
CA GLY A 468 -28.80 9.75 23.09
C GLY A 468 -28.51 9.46 21.62
N ILE A 469 -27.55 10.16 21.01
CA ILE A 469 -27.13 9.94 19.62
C ILE A 469 -26.06 8.86 19.61
N LYS A 470 -26.24 7.82 18.78
CA LYS A 470 -25.23 6.78 18.60
C LYS A 470 -24.06 7.35 17.79
N VAL A 471 -22.94 7.59 18.45
CA VAL A 471 -21.78 8.26 17.86
C VAL A 471 -20.49 7.50 18.17
N ARG A 472 -19.53 7.56 17.24
CA ARG A 472 -18.13 7.20 17.50
C ARG A 472 -17.21 8.29 16.97
N TYR A 473 -15.97 8.31 17.46
CA TYR A 473 -14.93 9.20 16.95
C TYR A 473 -13.77 8.44 16.32
N MET A 474 -13.05 9.10 15.43
CA MET A 474 -11.88 8.55 14.76
C MET A 474 -10.77 9.60 14.62
N HIS A 475 -9.58 9.29 15.14
CA HIS A 475 -8.37 10.11 15.03
C HIS A 475 -7.15 9.26 14.63
N TYR A 476 -6.01 9.92 14.42
CA TYR A 476 -4.81 9.31 13.83
C TYR A 476 -4.14 8.20 14.66
N ASP A 477 -4.50 7.99 15.94
CA ASP A 477 -3.96 6.87 16.73
C ASP A 477 -4.80 5.60 16.61
N VAL A 478 -5.95 5.64 15.93
CA VAL A 478 -6.81 4.47 15.70
C VAL A 478 -6.11 3.55 14.69
N ASP A 479 -6.00 2.27 15.04
CA ASP A 479 -5.38 1.27 14.16
C ASP A 479 -6.15 1.18 12.83
N THR A 480 -5.47 0.76 11.75
CA THR A 480 -6.10 0.58 10.44
C THR A 480 -7.24 -0.44 10.49
N ILE A 481 -7.11 -1.52 11.29
CA ILE A 481 -8.15 -2.53 11.46
C ILE A 481 -9.36 -1.94 12.19
N GLU A 482 -9.12 -1.30 13.34
CA GLU A 482 -10.18 -0.65 14.12
C GLU A 482 -10.89 0.43 13.29
N ARG A 483 -10.15 1.18 12.46
CA ARG A 483 -10.72 2.13 11.50
C ARG A 483 -11.67 1.44 10.52
N MET A 484 -11.30 0.30 9.95
CA MET A 484 -12.17 -0.46 9.03
C MET A 484 -13.44 -0.95 9.74
N GLU A 485 -13.33 -1.40 10.98
CA GLU A 485 -14.47 -1.81 11.80
C GLU A 485 -15.42 -0.64 12.08
N ILE A 486 -14.90 0.52 12.50
CA ILE A 486 -15.71 1.73 12.75
C ILE A 486 -16.47 2.13 11.48
N ILE A 487 -15.81 2.11 10.32
CA ILE A 487 -16.46 2.44 9.04
C ILE A 487 -17.55 1.43 8.70
N ARG A 488 -17.28 0.13 8.89
CA ARG A 488 -18.26 -0.94 8.66
C ARG A 488 -19.48 -0.79 9.57
N ASP A 489 -19.26 -0.56 10.86
CA ASP A 489 -20.29 -0.36 11.87
C ASP A 489 -21.18 0.87 11.55
N LEU A 490 -20.58 1.96 11.04
CA LEU A 490 -21.35 3.12 10.55
C LEU A 490 -22.27 2.71 9.39
N ARG A 491 -21.75 1.93 8.42
CA ARG A 491 -22.52 1.46 7.27
C ARG A 491 -23.66 0.52 7.68
N LEU A 492 -23.42 -0.35 8.65
CA LEU A 492 -24.43 -1.27 9.19
C LEU A 492 -25.48 -0.54 10.04
N GLY A 493 -25.19 0.67 10.52
CA GLY A 493 -26.09 1.43 11.40
C GLY A 493 -25.99 1.01 12.86
N GLU A 494 -24.87 0.43 13.26
CA GLU A 494 -24.56 0.25 14.69
C GLU A 494 -24.45 1.60 15.40
N PHE A 495 -24.01 2.63 14.66
CA PHE A 495 -24.08 4.03 15.06
C PHE A 495 -24.38 4.92 13.84
N ASP A 496 -24.80 6.17 14.10
CA ASP A 496 -25.36 7.07 13.08
C ASP A 496 -24.40 8.22 12.72
N VAL A 497 -23.51 8.60 13.65
CA VAL A 497 -22.62 9.76 13.51
C VAL A 497 -21.16 9.37 13.71
N LEU A 498 -20.29 9.78 12.78
CA LEU A 498 -18.85 9.64 12.93
C LEU A 498 -18.18 11.02 13.03
N VAL A 499 -17.55 11.28 14.17
CA VAL A 499 -16.78 12.50 14.41
C VAL A 499 -15.30 12.26 14.13
N GLY A 500 -14.68 13.09 13.30
CA GLY A 500 -13.27 12.94 12.96
C GLY A 500 -12.56 14.26 12.77
N ILE A 501 -11.27 14.18 12.44
CA ILE A 501 -10.42 15.35 12.14
C ILE A 501 -10.01 15.30 10.67
N ASN A 502 -8.95 14.55 10.37
CA ASN A 502 -8.36 14.42 9.04
C ASN A 502 -8.77 13.11 8.34
N LEU A 503 -9.04 12.05 9.10
CA LEU A 503 -9.26 10.69 8.59
C LEU A 503 -10.59 10.50 7.85
N LEU A 504 -11.42 11.55 7.77
CA LEU A 504 -12.64 11.57 6.97
C LEU A 504 -12.40 11.95 5.50
N ARG A 505 -11.16 12.26 5.12
CA ARG A 505 -10.83 12.85 3.81
C ARG A 505 -10.55 11.88 2.70
N GLU A 506 -10.15 10.65 2.99
CA GLU A 506 -9.57 9.72 2.00
C GLU A 506 -10.08 8.30 2.25
N GLY A 507 -10.36 7.57 1.17
CA GLY A 507 -10.72 6.15 1.21
C GLY A 507 -12.09 5.78 1.82
N LEU A 508 -12.89 6.76 2.24
CA LEU A 508 -14.22 6.52 2.81
C LEU A 508 -15.32 6.56 1.72
N ASP A 509 -15.68 5.39 1.19
CA ASP A 509 -16.79 5.25 0.25
C ASP A 509 -18.04 4.77 0.98
N ILE A 510 -18.84 5.73 1.48
CA ILE A 510 -19.99 5.49 2.36
C ILE A 510 -21.24 6.14 1.75
N PRO A 511 -21.99 5.45 0.87
CA PRO A 511 -23.20 6.00 0.24
C PRO A 511 -24.33 6.35 1.21
N GLU A 512 -24.28 5.77 2.42
CA GLU A 512 -25.26 6.00 3.48
C GLU A 512 -25.15 7.41 4.11
N VAL A 513 -24.04 8.13 3.88
CA VAL A 513 -23.83 9.50 4.37
C VAL A 513 -24.59 10.50 3.52
N SER A 514 -25.53 11.23 4.12
CA SER A 514 -26.27 12.34 3.47
C SER A 514 -25.91 13.72 4.01
N LEU A 515 -25.19 13.79 5.15
CA LEU A 515 -24.76 15.06 5.74
C LEU A 515 -23.29 15.02 6.13
N VAL A 516 -22.56 16.07 5.73
CA VAL A 516 -21.22 16.36 6.23
C VAL A 516 -21.22 17.72 6.92
N ALA A 517 -20.92 17.74 8.21
CA ALA A 517 -20.82 18.96 9.01
C ALA A 517 -19.35 19.34 9.25
N ILE A 518 -18.98 20.56 8.88
CA ILE A 518 -17.62 21.10 9.04
C ILE A 518 -17.68 22.17 10.12
N LEU A 519 -17.25 21.82 11.34
CA LEU A 519 -17.12 22.80 12.42
C LEU A 519 -15.90 23.69 12.19
N ASP A 520 -15.97 24.94 12.64
CA ASP A 520 -14.88 25.91 12.53
C ASP A 520 -14.34 26.02 11.09
N ALA A 521 -15.24 26.15 10.11
CA ALA A 521 -14.88 26.14 8.69
C ALA A 521 -14.02 27.36 8.28
N ASP A 522 -14.09 28.45 9.06
CA ASP A 522 -13.33 29.68 8.85
C ASP A 522 -11.92 29.70 9.49
N LYS A 523 -11.53 28.64 10.18
CA LYS A 523 -10.18 28.53 10.76
C LYS A 523 -9.21 27.99 9.73
N GLU A 524 -8.63 28.91 8.95
CA GLU A 524 -7.64 28.58 7.93
C GLU A 524 -6.46 27.77 8.50
N GLY A 525 -5.91 26.91 7.64
CA GLY A 525 -4.83 25.99 7.97
C GLY A 525 -4.96 24.73 7.14
N PHE A 526 -4.09 23.74 7.42
CA PHE A 526 -4.09 22.48 6.68
C PHE A 526 -5.47 21.81 6.68
N LEU A 527 -6.23 21.90 7.77
CA LEU A 527 -7.54 21.25 7.86
C LEU A 527 -8.67 22.00 7.15
N ARG A 528 -8.48 23.25 6.75
CA ARG A 528 -9.52 24.09 6.10
C ARG A 528 -9.00 24.78 4.85
N SER A 529 -7.97 24.22 4.22
CA SER A 529 -7.53 24.65 2.89
C SER A 529 -8.57 24.32 1.82
N GLU A 530 -8.50 25.01 0.68
CA GLU A 530 -9.33 24.76 -0.51
C GLU A 530 -9.43 23.25 -0.84
N THR A 531 -8.28 22.59 -0.98
CA THR A 531 -8.17 21.14 -1.24
C THR A 531 -8.92 20.31 -0.18
N SER A 532 -8.68 20.62 1.10
CA SER A 532 -9.25 19.87 2.22
C SER A 532 -10.77 20.00 2.30
N LEU A 533 -11.29 21.20 2.04
CA LEU A 533 -12.72 21.48 2.01
C LEU A 533 -13.38 20.73 0.86
N ILE A 534 -12.84 20.81 -0.37
CA ILE A 534 -13.37 20.09 -1.55
C ILE A 534 -13.40 18.57 -1.30
N GLN A 535 -12.35 17.99 -0.72
CA GLN A 535 -12.33 16.57 -0.39
C GLN A 535 -13.38 16.18 0.66
N THR A 536 -13.56 17.02 1.68
CA THR A 536 -14.53 16.80 2.76
C THR A 536 -15.97 16.90 2.22
N ILE A 537 -16.24 17.91 1.39
CA ILE A 537 -17.51 18.08 0.65
C ILE A 537 -17.81 16.84 -0.19
N GLY A 538 -16.80 16.30 -0.89
CA GLY A 538 -16.94 15.12 -1.74
C GLY A 538 -17.44 13.86 -1.03
N ARG A 539 -17.42 13.81 0.31
CA ARG A 539 -17.96 12.68 1.09
C ARG A 539 -19.50 12.64 1.08
N ALA A 540 -20.17 13.77 0.93
CA ALA A 540 -21.63 13.83 0.76
C ALA A 540 -22.07 13.55 -0.70
N ALA A 541 -21.16 13.56 -1.67
CA ALA A 541 -21.50 13.42 -3.09
C ALA A 541 -21.82 11.97 -3.54
N ARG A 542 -21.87 11.01 -2.60
CA ARG A 542 -22.24 9.61 -2.85
C ARG A 542 -23.72 9.33 -2.63
N ASN A 543 -24.46 10.30 -2.11
CA ASN A 543 -25.88 10.21 -1.78
C ASN A 543 -26.67 11.25 -2.60
N ALA A 544 -27.85 10.86 -3.09
CA ALA A 544 -28.71 11.74 -3.87
C ALA A 544 -29.19 12.97 -3.08
N ASP A 545 -29.33 12.82 -1.75
CA ASP A 545 -29.74 13.86 -0.81
C ASP A 545 -28.55 14.46 -0.04
N GLY A 546 -27.33 14.33 -0.60
CA GLY A 546 -26.10 14.81 -0.01
C GLY A 546 -26.09 16.33 0.23
N GLN A 547 -25.76 16.71 1.47
CA GLN A 547 -25.65 18.11 1.90
C GLN A 547 -24.41 18.33 2.77
N VAL A 548 -23.89 19.55 2.74
CA VAL A 548 -22.77 20.02 3.58
C VAL A 548 -23.19 21.24 4.37
N ILE A 549 -22.89 21.25 5.67
CA ILE A 549 -23.04 22.42 6.53
C ILE A 549 -21.64 22.88 6.97
N MET A 550 -21.31 24.13 6.70
CA MET A 550 -20.10 24.79 7.17
C MET A 550 -20.46 25.76 8.28
N TYR A 551 -20.02 25.51 9.51
CA TYR A 551 -20.19 26.44 10.62
C TYR A 551 -19.01 27.41 10.66
N ALA A 552 -19.31 28.69 10.42
CA ALA A 552 -18.32 29.76 10.27
C ALA A 552 -18.96 31.14 10.50
N ASP A 553 -18.19 32.08 11.05
CA ASP A 553 -18.63 33.47 11.23
C ASP A 553 -18.20 34.37 10.06
N SER A 554 -17.28 33.89 9.22
CA SER A 554 -16.83 34.58 8.01
C SER A 554 -16.54 33.59 6.88
N VAL A 555 -16.66 34.04 5.63
CA VAL A 555 -16.27 33.23 4.46
C VAL A 555 -14.81 33.52 4.14
N THR A 556 -13.94 32.53 4.33
CA THR A 556 -12.51 32.64 4.00
C THR A 556 -12.27 32.46 2.50
N PRO A 557 -11.10 32.88 1.96
CA PRO A 557 -10.76 32.61 0.55
C PRO A 557 -10.78 31.12 0.20
N SER A 558 -10.36 30.26 1.13
CA SER A 558 -10.40 28.81 0.98
C SER A 558 -11.83 28.28 0.86
N MET A 559 -12.75 28.80 1.69
CA MET A 559 -14.18 28.46 1.62
C MET A 559 -14.81 28.93 0.32
N GLU A 560 -14.57 30.19 -0.08
CA GLU A 560 -15.17 30.77 -1.28
C GLU A 560 -14.81 29.98 -2.54
N LYS A 561 -13.53 29.60 -2.68
CA LYS A 561 -13.09 28.76 -3.81
C LYS A 561 -13.72 27.37 -3.78
N ALA A 562 -13.76 26.72 -2.61
CA ALA A 562 -14.36 25.39 -2.47
C ALA A 562 -15.86 25.40 -2.78
N ILE A 563 -16.59 26.42 -2.30
CA ILE A 563 -18.01 26.63 -2.57
C ILE A 563 -18.24 26.86 -4.07
N SER A 564 -17.49 27.80 -4.67
CA SER A 564 -17.64 28.17 -6.08
C SER A 564 -17.37 26.98 -7.01
N GLU A 565 -16.31 26.20 -6.74
CA GLU A 565 -15.99 25.02 -7.53
C GLU A 565 -17.04 23.91 -7.39
N THR A 566 -17.60 23.73 -6.18
CA THR A 566 -18.68 22.76 -5.95
C THR A 566 -19.94 23.12 -6.74
N TYR A 567 -20.35 24.39 -6.72
CA TYR A 567 -21.54 24.84 -7.46
C TYR A 567 -21.31 24.81 -8.97
N ARG A 568 -20.11 25.18 -9.47
CA ARG A 568 -19.75 25.00 -10.90
C ARG A 568 -19.94 23.56 -11.35
N ARG A 569 -19.42 22.59 -10.58
CA ARG A 569 -19.56 21.15 -10.87
C ARG A 569 -21.02 20.71 -10.84
N ARG A 570 -21.77 21.13 -9.81
CA ARG A 570 -23.20 20.82 -9.66
C ARG A 570 -24.02 21.33 -10.84
N GLU A 571 -23.74 22.52 -11.35
CA GLU A 571 -24.39 23.09 -12.54
C GLU A 571 -24.15 22.23 -13.78
N ILE A 572 -22.90 21.87 -14.06
CA ILE A 572 -22.52 21.00 -15.20
C ILE A 572 -23.23 19.64 -15.10
N GLN A 573 -23.20 19.02 -13.92
CA GLN A 573 -23.85 17.73 -13.67
C GLN A 573 -25.38 17.81 -13.82
N THR A 574 -25.98 18.90 -13.35
CA THR A 574 -27.43 19.12 -13.46
C THR A 574 -27.85 19.32 -14.91
N ALA A 575 -27.09 20.10 -15.68
CA ALA A 575 -27.34 20.30 -17.10
C ALA A 575 -27.26 18.97 -17.87
N TYR A 576 -26.20 18.18 -17.63
CA TYR A 576 -26.04 16.85 -18.22
C TYR A 576 -27.20 15.91 -17.88
N ASN A 577 -27.57 15.83 -16.59
CA ASN A 577 -28.69 14.99 -16.17
C ASN A 577 -30.00 15.39 -16.83
N LYS A 578 -30.25 16.69 -17.00
CA LYS A 578 -31.46 17.21 -17.66
C LYS A 578 -31.48 16.87 -19.14
N GLU A 579 -30.36 17.04 -19.84
CA GLU A 579 -30.20 16.72 -21.26
C GLU A 579 -30.35 15.22 -21.53
N HIS A 580 -29.79 14.38 -20.67
CA HIS A 580 -29.79 12.91 -20.83
C HIS A 580 -30.93 12.20 -20.08
N HIS A 581 -31.85 12.94 -19.47
CA HIS A 581 -32.98 12.41 -18.69
C HIS A 581 -32.56 11.43 -17.57
N ILE A 582 -31.46 11.75 -16.87
CA ILE A 582 -30.91 10.93 -15.78
C ILE A 582 -31.47 11.42 -14.44
N THR A 583 -32.07 10.52 -13.67
CA THR A 583 -32.42 10.78 -12.27
C THR A 583 -31.27 10.32 -11.37
N PRO A 584 -30.72 11.19 -10.50
CA PRO A 584 -29.66 10.82 -9.57
C PRO A 584 -30.07 9.61 -8.71
N LYS A 585 -29.20 8.61 -8.60
CA LYS A 585 -29.42 7.44 -7.74
C LYS A 585 -28.23 7.19 -6.83
N THR A 586 -28.51 7.08 -5.52
CA THR A 586 -27.53 6.64 -4.52
C THR A 586 -27.03 5.25 -4.86
N ILE A 587 -25.70 5.06 -4.83
CA ILE A 587 -25.06 3.78 -5.12
C ILE A 587 -25.36 2.83 -3.96
N LYS A 588 -25.86 1.62 -4.25
CA LYS A 588 -25.95 0.54 -3.27
C LYS A 588 -24.71 -0.33 -3.40
N LYS A 589 -23.90 -0.39 -2.36
CA LYS A 589 -22.68 -1.21 -2.30
C LYS A 589 -22.81 -2.20 -1.16
N ASP A 590 -22.51 -3.47 -1.39
CA ASP A 590 -22.54 -4.46 -0.32
C ASP A 590 -21.54 -4.09 0.79
N VAL A 591 -21.93 -4.33 2.04
CA VAL A 591 -21.03 -4.28 3.18
C VAL A 591 -20.38 -5.66 3.26
N ARG A 592 -19.16 -5.79 2.72
CA ARG A 592 -18.39 -7.05 2.83
C ARG A 592 -17.85 -7.18 4.25
N ASP A 593 -17.78 -8.41 4.76
CA ASP A 593 -17.08 -8.69 6.02
C ASP A 593 -15.58 -8.46 5.82
N ILE A 594 -14.93 -7.94 6.87
CA ILE A 594 -13.49 -7.71 6.88
C ILE A 594 -12.84 -9.09 6.83
N ILE A 595 -12.18 -9.42 5.73
CA ILE A 595 -11.38 -10.65 5.63
C ILE A 595 -10.20 -10.45 6.58
N GLU A 596 -10.22 -11.14 7.71
CA GLU A 596 -9.13 -11.14 8.69
C GLU A 596 -7.85 -11.66 8.02
N ILE A 597 -6.92 -10.74 7.77
CA ILE A 597 -5.50 -11.07 7.59
C ILE A 597 -4.79 -10.37 8.74
N SER A 598 -4.51 -11.15 9.79
CA SER A 598 -3.64 -10.90 10.96
C SER A 598 -4.32 -10.84 12.34
N THR A 599 -3.75 -11.65 13.22
CA THR A 599 -4.08 -11.89 14.62
C THR A 599 -3.43 -10.83 15.53
N HIS A 600 -4.22 -10.12 16.33
CA HIS A 600 -3.71 -9.49 17.54
C HIS A 600 -4.58 -9.86 18.75
N ALA A 601 -3.90 -10.33 19.80
CA ALA A 601 -4.49 -10.71 21.07
C ALA A 601 -4.90 -9.45 21.84
N ASP A 602 -6.22 -9.25 22.00
CA ASP A 602 -6.77 -8.16 22.81
C ASP A 602 -6.46 -8.35 24.30
N ASP A 603 -5.76 -7.37 24.86
CA ASP A 603 -5.58 -7.17 26.30
C ASP A 603 -6.08 -5.78 26.71
N LYS A 604 -7.40 -5.63 26.92
CA LYS A 604 -8.03 -4.49 27.60
C LYS A 604 -9.23 -4.93 28.46
N PRO A 605 -9.54 -4.21 29.57
CA PRO A 605 -10.30 -4.74 30.70
C PRO A 605 -11.81 -4.72 30.46
N LYS A 606 -12.48 -5.88 30.61
CA LYS A 606 -13.94 -6.01 30.45
C LYS A 606 -14.69 -5.82 31.77
N LYS A 607 -15.87 -5.20 31.68
CA LYS A 607 -16.88 -5.05 32.74
C LYS A 607 -17.07 -6.36 33.53
N ARG A 608 -17.07 -6.28 34.87
CA ARG A 608 -17.33 -7.41 35.78
C ARG A 608 -18.77 -7.93 35.59
N LEU A 609 -18.90 -9.09 34.95
CA LEU A 609 -20.15 -9.85 34.83
C LEU A 609 -20.56 -10.42 36.20
N SER A 610 -21.86 -10.53 36.48
CA SER A 610 -22.34 -11.21 37.68
C SER A 610 -22.11 -12.72 37.61
N ALA A 611 -22.05 -13.40 38.76
CA ALA A 611 -21.79 -14.84 38.82
C ALA A 611 -22.81 -15.67 38.00
N ARG A 612 -24.07 -15.22 37.95
CA ARG A 612 -25.16 -15.91 37.24
C ARG A 612 -25.08 -15.74 35.72
N GLU A 613 -24.68 -14.56 35.24
CA GLU A 613 -24.47 -14.28 33.81
C GLU A 613 -23.24 -15.02 33.27
N ARG A 614 -22.19 -15.11 34.10
CA ARG A 614 -20.95 -15.82 33.78
C ARG A 614 -21.18 -17.32 33.58
N GLU A 615 -22.02 -17.92 34.42
CA GLU A 615 -22.35 -19.34 34.30
C GLU A 615 -23.22 -19.64 33.07
N ALA A 616 -24.20 -18.77 32.77
CA ALA A 616 -24.97 -18.86 31.53
C ALA A 616 -24.10 -18.70 30.27
N LEU A 617 -23.12 -17.80 30.32
CA LEU A 617 -22.18 -17.57 29.22
C LEU A 617 -21.22 -18.76 29.03
N ILE A 618 -20.73 -19.38 30.11
CA ILE A 618 -19.92 -20.60 30.03
C ILE A 618 -20.70 -21.72 29.35
N VAL A 619 -21.98 -21.91 29.68
CA VAL A 619 -22.81 -22.95 29.05
C VAL A 619 -22.96 -22.71 27.55
N LYS A 620 -23.25 -21.47 27.16
CA LYS A 620 -23.37 -21.08 25.74
C LYS A 620 -22.06 -21.30 24.97
N LEU A 621 -20.94 -20.78 25.49
CA LEU A 621 -19.63 -20.93 24.86
C LEU A 621 -19.17 -22.39 24.80
N THR A 622 -19.54 -23.22 25.79
CA THR A 622 -19.23 -24.66 25.77
C THR A 622 -19.98 -25.38 24.64
N ALA A 623 -21.21 -24.97 24.34
CA ALA A 623 -21.98 -25.52 23.22
C ALA A 623 -21.38 -25.09 21.87
N GLU A 624 -21.00 -23.82 21.73
CA GLU A 624 -20.32 -23.28 20.54
C GLU A 624 -18.95 -23.94 20.32
N MET A 625 -18.18 -24.16 21.38
CA MET A 625 -16.88 -24.84 21.32
C MET A 625 -17.01 -26.28 20.79
N LYS A 626 -18.02 -27.01 21.26
CA LYS A 626 -18.30 -28.37 20.79
C LYS A 626 -18.79 -28.39 19.34
N ALA A 627 -19.54 -27.37 18.92
CA ALA A 627 -19.98 -27.23 17.54
C ALA A 627 -18.80 -26.93 16.60
N ALA A 628 -17.93 -25.98 16.97
CA ALA A 628 -16.71 -25.64 16.25
C ALA A 628 -15.75 -26.84 16.11
N ALA A 629 -15.55 -27.60 17.19
CA ALA A 629 -14.75 -28.82 17.16
C ALA A 629 -15.34 -29.90 16.21
N LYS A 630 -16.67 -29.92 16.04
CA LYS A 630 -17.37 -30.90 15.19
C LYS A 630 -17.25 -30.57 13.70
N ILE A 631 -17.06 -29.30 13.34
CA ILE A 631 -16.81 -28.83 11.98
C ILE A 631 -15.31 -28.63 11.70
N LEU A 632 -14.44 -29.15 12.57
CA LEU A 632 -12.98 -29.13 12.45
C LEU A 632 -12.34 -27.73 12.55
N GLU A 633 -13.06 -26.74 13.06
CA GLU A 633 -12.52 -25.41 13.40
C GLU A 633 -11.83 -25.44 14.77
N PHE A 634 -10.69 -26.14 14.82
CA PHE A 634 -9.98 -26.40 16.08
C PHE A 634 -9.40 -25.14 16.72
N GLU A 635 -9.05 -24.13 15.94
CA GLU A 635 -8.56 -22.83 16.43
C GLU A 635 -9.69 -22.04 17.12
N HIS A 636 -10.87 -22.01 16.50
CA HIS A 636 -12.05 -21.39 17.10
C HIS A 636 -12.49 -22.13 18.37
N ALA A 637 -12.45 -23.48 18.36
CA ALA A 637 -12.71 -24.28 19.55
C ALA A 637 -11.66 -24.05 20.66
N ALA A 638 -10.38 -23.90 20.32
CA ALA A 638 -9.33 -23.58 21.27
C ALA A 638 -9.52 -22.18 21.88
N MET A 639 -9.85 -21.18 21.06
CA MET A 639 -10.17 -19.83 21.53
C MET A 639 -11.37 -19.83 22.50
N LEU A 640 -12.45 -20.55 22.15
CA LEU A 640 -13.63 -20.67 23.01
C LEU A 640 -13.30 -21.39 24.32
N ARG A 641 -12.45 -22.44 24.28
CA ARG A 641 -11.96 -23.15 25.47
C ARG A 641 -11.20 -22.20 26.41
N ASP A 642 -10.27 -21.43 25.87
CA ASP A 642 -9.42 -20.53 26.66
C ASP A 642 -10.25 -19.36 27.22
N LYS A 643 -11.27 -18.90 26.48
CA LYS A 643 -12.26 -17.92 26.94
C LYS A 643 -13.16 -18.46 28.04
N ILE A 644 -13.59 -19.73 27.96
CA ILE A 644 -14.32 -20.42 29.04
C ILE A 644 -13.44 -20.56 30.29
N GLN A 645 -12.14 -20.84 30.12
CA GLN A 645 -11.21 -20.98 31.23
C GLN A 645 -10.98 -19.64 31.96
N LYS A 646 -10.76 -18.55 31.23
CA LYS A 646 -10.71 -17.18 31.81
C LYS A 646 -12.02 -16.84 32.54
N LEU A 647 -13.15 -17.16 31.92
CA LEU A 647 -14.47 -17.08 32.54
C LEU A 647 -14.70 -18.09 33.66
N ARG A 648 -13.83 -19.04 33.99
CA ARG A 648 -13.92 -19.89 35.20
C ARG A 648 -12.99 -19.41 36.31
N GLU A 649 -11.89 -18.79 35.95
CA GLU A 649 -10.88 -18.22 36.87
C GLU A 649 -11.24 -16.82 37.40
N GLY A 650 -12.16 -16.11 36.75
CA GLY A 650 -12.73 -14.84 37.25
C GLY A 650 -11.92 -13.62 36.91
N LYS A 651 -11.14 -13.72 35.84
CA LYS A 651 -10.36 -12.65 35.24
C LYS A 651 -11.04 -12.16 33.97
#